data_AF-A0A7Y5KTG5-F1
#
_entry.id   AF-A0A7Y5KTG5-F1
#
_cell.length_a   1.000
_cell.length_b   1.000
_cell.length_c   1.000
_cell.angle_alpha   90.00
_cell.angle_beta   90.00
_cell.angle_gamma   90.00
#
_symmetry.space_group_name_H-M   'P 1'
#
loop_
_entity.id
_entity.type
_entity.pdbx_description
1 polymer ?
#
loop_
_entity_poly.entity_id
_entity_poly.type
_entity_poly.pdbx_seq_one_letter_code
_entity_poly.pdbx_strand_id
1 'polypeptide(L)'
;MTRRIPSSATASPHGTFIGRSAELLALGRVLRDGRRLVTVTGSPGIGKTRLVRQLAASSEACRFYVCDLTEAKTVDDACAVVARVIRAPIAAGASTRDGVEQIGRALAKLDGSVLVLDNVEQLAPVSHELLVPWMEAAGDVQFVATSRERLRLEHEVALALDPLDVDDSMRLFAERARRARADEGGAPNDATLRAIVTKLEGIPLAIELCAARASVLSAEQMLTRLSRRFELLGRGTRGAPSRHATLRGALDWSWELLDETERRALAQCSVFRGSFSVAAAEAVLALPDDVPCALDVLQSLHEKSLVSVFDASPALPERRYRLLESVREYAAERLRAAHEEDAALDRLAAFFLDDTSLERSAAGRLPIAGLALDADNLLSVCARFAAREPFTSMDASGLLAALLILEPVLLLSMACRLEPYTSMLDRALSVEPPPSAGALFARGHYTRALTDLARGRMMDAFGRFQRALEVARASGATAEASRALTKLGLMLEHAVMPERALACFEEARTIAFEAKDPSVRADWLICRGTAFLAQARPNDTLGCTVQALSIFEAIGDVRGRACANAQAALALVSLGRADEAEHAALTALALLEETEDYRARAYALSSLGRANQIRGRFVEASDKLEEALAIHRGIGDRWCEGLALGYRGDVAFEDDRAEDARVHYRAAVTKLEGAGDGYYSAVFAAALVAAEAWCERGGWSVPPPGSVETVTRMGRPNEQIIVDLHRATAALGAHQRSGAGAIAADDSLHVAASAAIARARSQAADGGPGPSQRSEDVRFATRLLESLLARASTTSSCSSSPPPIPALVVGPEARWFGLRDSTVVHLPRSRALRLVLFALARNRIHRPGAALSTQQLIVEGWPGERIHPKAAANRLYVTLTKLRRLGLADILQSRDDGFLLDPNHLVLEAAPQHHVATAAD
;
A
#
# COMPACT_ATOMS: atom_id res chain seq x y z
N MET A 1 -17.31 50.07 38.10
CA MET A 1 -18.43 49.18 38.44
C MET A 1 -18.62 48.15 37.34
N THR A 2 -18.25 46.91 37.66
CA THR A 2 -18.34 45.70 36.87
C THR A 2 -19.78 45.38 36.46
N ARG A 3 -20.05 45.34 35.14
CA ARG A 3 -21.21 44.61 34.60
C ARG A 3 -20.68 43.50 33.72
N ARG A 4 -20.61 42.31 34.32
CA ARG A 4 -20.48 41.02 33.65
C ARG A 4 -21.47 40.99 32.47
N ILE A 5 -21.00 40.51 31.32
CA ILE A 5 -21.92 39.96 30.31
C ILE A 5 -22.71 38.86 31.06
N PRO A 6 -24.06 38.86 30.99
CA PRO A 6 -24.84 37.82 31.64
C PRO A 6 -24.33 36.45 31.19
N SER A 7 -24.10 35.54 32.14
CA SER A 7 -23.69 34.15 31.89
C SER A 7 -24.82 33.30 31.28
N SER A 8 -25.70 33.91 30.49
CA SER A 8 -26.83 33.27 29.81
C SER A 8 -26.69 33.29 28.28
N ALA A 9 -25.49 33.58 27.75
CA ALA A 9 -25.20 33.54 26.30
C ALA A 9 -24.19 32.43 25.91
N THR A 10 -24.02 31.39 26.73
CA THR A 10 -23.21 30.21 26.38
C THR A 10 -23.95 29.19 25.52
N ALA A 11 -25.24 29.39 25.23
CA ALA A 11 -25.92 28.65 24.18
C ALA A 11 -25.67 29.33 22.82
N SER A 12 -24.51 29.09 22.22
CA SER A 12 -24.38 29.28 20.77
C SER A 12 -25.52 28.48 20.10
N PRO A 13 -26.31 29.06 19.16
CA PRO A 13 -27.42 28.38 18.49
C PRO A 13 -27.00 27.14 17.68
N HIS A 14 -25.69 26.87 17.62
CA HIS A 14 -25.08 25.77 16.92
C HIS A 14 -24.17 24.88 17.79
N GLY A 15 -24.49 24.63 19.06
CA GLY A 15 -23.90 23.53 19.86
C GLY A 15 -22.39 23.52 20.11
N THR A 16 -21.86 22.40 20.62
CA THR A 16 -20.46 22.28 21.09
C THR A 16 -19.45 22.43 19.95
N PHE A 17 -18.38 23.18 20.19
CA PHE A 17 -17.24 23.33 19.28
C PHE A 17 -16.35 22.08 19.36
N ILE A 18 -16.11 21.41 18.23
CA ILE A 18 -15.38 20.13 18.15
C ILE A 18 -14.19 20.30 17.22
N GLY A 19 -13.03 19.80 17.67
CA GLY A 19 -11.76 19.85 16.94
C GLY A 19 -11.07 21.21 16.97
N ARG A 20 -10.08 21.38 16.09
CA ARG A 20 -9.35 22.66 15.85
C ARG A 20 -8.48 23.16 16.99
N SER A 21 -7.97 22.26 17.83
CA SER A 21 -7.13 22.65 18.97
C SER A 21 -5.80 23.27 18.51
N ALA A 22 -5.22 22.74 17.42
CA ALA A 22 -3.97 23.25 16.87
C ALA A 22 -4.14 24.67 16.30
N GLU A 23 -5.22 24.91 15.56
CA GLU A 23 -5.51 26.20 14.93
C GLU A 23 -5.89 27.27 15.96
N LEU A 24 -6.63 26.91 17.02
CA LEU A 24 -6.88 27.81 18.15
C LEU A 24 -5.57 28.20 18.85
N LEU A 25 -4.67 27.24 19.07
CA LEU A 25 -3.35 27.51 19.65
C LEU A 25 -2.49 28.38 18.73
N ALA A 26 -2.51 28.11 17.43
CA ALA A 26 -1.77 28.88 16.43
C ALA A 26 -2.26 30.33 16.37
N LEU A 27 -3.58 30.55 16.22
CA LEU A 27 -4.17 31.89 16.23
C LEU A 27 -3.87 32.63 17.54
N GLY A 28 -3.98 31.95 18.68
CA GLY A 28 -3.62 32.52 19.97
C GLY A 28 -2.14 32.85 20.13
N ARG A 29 -1.23 32.07 19.52
CA ARG A 29 0.21 32.39 19.49
C ARG A 29 0.48 33.63 18.64
N VAL A 30 -0.07 33.68 17.43
CA VAL A 30 0.10 34.83 16.52
C VAL A 30 -0.34 36.14 17.19
N LEU A 31 -1.44 36.10 17.94
CA LEU A 31 -1.88 37.26 18.73
C LEU A 31 -0.92 37.60 19.88
N ARG A 32 -0.45 36.61 20.65
CA ARG A 32 0.53 36.86 21.73
C ARG A 32 1.88 37.37 21.23
N ASP A 33 2.28 36.99 20.02
CA ASP A 33 3.51 37.47 19.37
C ASP A 33 3.40 38.91 18.87
N GLY A 34 2.28 39.59 19.11
CA GLY A 34 2.09 41.02 18.80
C GLY A 34 1.82 41.32 17.32
N ARG A 35 1.41 40.32 16.53
CA ARG A 35 1.12 40.54 15.10
C ARG A 35 -0.11 41.44 14.93
N ARG A 36 0.01 42.44 14.05
CA ARG A 36 -1.02 43.49 13.88
C ARG A 36 -2.26 42.99 13.17
N LEU A 37 -2.09 42.17 12.12
CA LEU A 37 -3.19 41.64 11.32
C LEU A 37 -3.04 40.14 11.13
N VAL A 38 -4.10 39.41 11.47
CA VAL A 38 -4.24 37.99 11.18
C VAL A 38 -5.49 37.75 10.36
N THR A 39 -5.37 37.10 9.22
CA THR A 39 -6.53 36.73 8.40
C THR A 39 -6.73 35.24 8.46
N VAL A 40 -7.84 34.80 9.04
CA VAL A 40 -8.26 33.39 9.02
C VAL A 40 -8.93 33.11 7.69
N THR A 41 -8.31 32.25 6.88
CA THR A 41 -8.75 31.92 5.52
C THR A 41 -9.26 30.48 5.41
N GLY A 42 -9.99 30.17 4.34
CA GLY A 42 -10.50 28.83 4.06
C GLY A 42 -11.87 28.82 3.38
N SER A 43 -12.31 27.65 2.94
CA SER A 43 -13.53 27.48 2.14
C SER A 43 -14.83 27.86 2.89
N PRO A 44 -15.95 28.09 2.16
CA PRO A 44 -17.25 28.30 2.79
C PRO A 44 -17.65 27.11 3.68
N GLY A 45 -18.11 27.40 4.91
CA GLY A 45 -18.53 26.35 5.84
C GLY A 45 -17.40 25.62 6.57
N ILE A 46 -16.13 26.00 6.37
CA ILE A 46 -14.96 25.40 7.04
C ILE A 46 -14.85 25.73 8.54
N GLY A 47 -15.57 26.77 8.99
CA GLY A 47 -15.66 27.14 10.41
C GLY A 47 -14.85 28.36 10.86
N LYS A 48 -14.34 29.21 9.95
CA LYS A 48 -13.56 30.43 10.26
C LYS A 48 -14.20 31.30 11.35
N THR A 49 -15.44 31.72 11.14
CA THR A 49 -16.23 32.51 12.08
C THR A 49 -16.36 31.84 13.44
N ARG A 50 -16.56 30.51 13.47
CA ARG A 50 -16.67 29.77 14.73
C ARG A 50 -15.34 29.68 15.46
N LEU A 51 -14.24 29.46 14.75
CA LEU A 51 -12.90 29.42 15.34
C LEU A 51 -12.59 30.74 16.07
N VAL A 52 -12.79 31.87 15.39
CA VAL A 52 -12.48 33.19 15.97
C VAL A 52 -13.40 33.50 17.15
N ARG A 53 -14.70 33.18 17.05
CA ARG A 53 -15.64 33.35 18.17
C ARG A 53 -15.32 32.42 19.35
N GLN A 54 -14.85 31.20 19.09
CA GLN A 54 -14.42 30.27 20.12
C GLN A 54 -13.18 30.81 20.86
N LEU A 55 -12.23 31.38 20.13
CA LEU A 55 -11.07 32.03 20.74
C LEU A 55 -11.49 33.25 21.58
N ALA A 56 -12.36 34.11 21.04
CA ALA A 56 -12.88 35.28 21.75
C ALA A 56 -13.64 34.91 23.03
N ALA A 57 -14.39 33.80 23.01
CA ALA A 57 -15.13 33.32 24.17
C ALA A 57 -14.27 32.62 25.23
N SER A 58 -13.07 32.13 24.86
CA SER A 58 -12.16 31.41 25.76
C SER A 58 -10.97 32.26 26.25
N SER A 59 -10.78 33.47 25.72
CA SER A 59 -9.70 34.36 26.13
C SER A 59 -10.10 35.21 27.35
N GLU A 60 -9.31 35.12 28.42
CA GLU A 60 -9.39 36.03 29.58
C GLU A 60 -8.32 37.15 29.52
N ALA A 61 -7.36 37.04 28.59
CA ALA A 61 -6.16 37.88 28.56
C ALA A 61 -6.34 39.22 27.84
N CYS A 62 -7.28 39.31 26.91
CA CYS A 62 -7.54 40.51 26.10
C CYS A 62 -9.02 40.61 25.71
N ARG A 63 -9.48 41.83 25.43
CA ARG A 63 -10.87 42.10 25.07
C ARG A 63 -11.09 41.98 23.57
N PHE A 64 -12.08 41.19 23.16
CA PHE A 64 -12.46 41.05 21.76
C PHE A 64 -13.66 41.92 21.41
N TYR A 65 -13.59 42.60 20.26
CA TYR A 65 -14.68 43.35 19.64
C TYR A 65 -15.02 42.68 18.31
N VAL A 66 -16.17 41.99 18.23
CA VAL A 66 -16.54 41.22 17.02
C VAL A 66 -17.52 42.00 16.16
N CYS A 67 -17.07 42.34 14.95
CA CYS A 67 -17.82 43.06 13.92
C CYS A 67 -18.24 42.09 12.82
N ASP A 68 -19.55 41.90 12.65
CA ASP A 68 -20.11 41.13 11.54
C ASP A 68 -20.30 42.04 10.33
N LEU A 69 -19.51 41.79 9.27
CA LEU A 69 -19.49 42.60 8.05
C LEU A 69 -20.20 41.91 6.89
N THR A 70 -21.03 40.89 7.15
CA THR A 70 -21.73 40.11 6.13
C THR A 70 -22.58 40.96 5.16
N GLU A 71 -23.13 42.08 5.64
CA GLU A 71 -23.97 43.00 4.86
C GLU A 71 -23.25 44.27 4.39
N ALA A 72 -21.98 44.47 4.80
CA ALA A 72 -21.21 45.66 4.48
C ALA A 72 -20.58 45.54 3.08
N LYS A 73 -20.86 46.52 2.21
CA LYS A 73 -20.35 46.54 0.83
C LYS A 73 -19.47 47.75 0.52
N THR A 74 -19.50 48.76 1.38
CA THR A 74 -18.74 50.01 1.24
C THR A 74 -17.92 50.30 2.49
N VAL A 75 -16.96 51.21 2.38
CA VAL A 75 -16.14 51.71 3.49
C VAL A 75 -17.03 52.32 4.59
N ASP A 76 -18.09 53.04 4.21
CA ASP A 76 -19.03 53.66 5.15
C ASP A 76 -19.85 52.62 5.93
N ASP A 77 -20.30 51.55 5.26
CA ASP A 77 -21.01 50.44 5.93
C ASP A 77 -20.11 49.79 6.99
N ALA A 78 -18.84 49.55 6.66
CA ALA A 78 -17.87 48.96 7.56
C ALA A 78 -17.58 49.89 8.77
N CYS A 79 -17.38 51.18 8.52
CA CYS A 79 -17.21 52.19 9.58
C CYS A 79 -18.41 52.23 10.52
N ALA A 80 -19.63 52.18 9.99
CA ALA A 80 -20.86 52.20 10.79
C ALA A 80 -21.01 50.96 11.69
N VAL A 81 -20.67 49.77 11.18
CA VAL A 81 -20.67 48.52 11.97
C VAL A 81 -19.63 48.59 13.08
N VAL A 82 -18.40 48.98 12.76
CA VAL A 82 -17.30 49.07 13.75
C VAL A 82 -17.63 50.11 14.81
N ALA A 83 -18.10 51.31 14.43
CA ALA A 83 -18.51 52.37 15.35
C ALA A 83 -19.51 51.87 16.39
N ARG A 84 -20.51 51.12 15.94
CA ARG A 84 -21.57 50.58 16.80
C ARG A 84 -21.01 49.58 17.81
N VAL A 85 -20.10 48.71 17.38
CA VAL A 85 -19.50 47.66 18.23
C VAL A 85 -18.55 48.26 19.27
N ILE A 86 -17.69 49.20 18.88
CA ILE A 86 -16.72 49.84 19.78
C ILE A 86 -17.30 51.05 20.53
N ARG A 87 -18.53 51.46 20.19
CA ARG A 87 -19.25 52.65 20.71
C ARG A 87 -18.52 53.97 20.42
N ALA A 88 -17.96 54.10 19.22
CA ALA A 88 -17.34 55.34 18.77
C ALA A 88 -18.39 56.35 18.26
N PRO A 89 -18.28 57.64 18.59
CA PRO A 89 -19.11 58.67 17.98
C PRO A 89 -18.64 58.93 16.55
N ILE A 90 -19.54 58.78 15.56
CA ILE A 90 -19.33 59.26 14.19
C ILE A 90 -20.21 60.50 13.99
N ALA A 91 -19.63 61.59 13.50
CA ALA A 91 -20.38 62.81 13.19
C ALA A 91 -21.35 62.59 12.02
N ALA A 92 -22.61 63.02 12.17
CA ALA A 92 -23.60 62.93 11.09
C ALA A 92 -23.18 63.84 9.92
N GLY A 93 -23.08 63.27 8.70
CA GLY A 93 -22.64 64.00 7.49
C GLY A 93 -21.13 64.06 7.28
N ALA A 94 -20.34 63.26 8.01
CA ALA A 94 -18.91 63.10 7.78
C ALA A 94 -18.61 62.53 6.39
N SER A 95 -17.50 62.95 5.78
CA SER A 95 -16.99 62.29 4.57
C SER A 95 -16.47 60.88 4.90
N THR A 96 -16.39 59.99 3.91
CA THR A 96 -15.85 58.62 4.09
C THR A 96 -14.47 58.62 4.75
N ARG A 97 -13.59 59.54 4.35
CA ARG A 97 -12.26 59.71 4.95
C ARG A 97 -12.34 60.13 6.43
N ASP A 98 -13.21 61.08 6.76
CA ASP A 98 -13.41 61.51 8.15
C ASP A 98 -13.94 60.36 9.01
N GLY A 99 -14.82 59.52 8.47
CA GLY A 99 -15.32 58.31 9.13
C GLY A 99 -14.20 57.32 9.46
N VAL A 100 -13.33 57.02 8.49
CA VAL A 100 -12.17 56.14 8.67
C VAL A 100 -11.22 56.68 9.74
N GLU A 101 -10.89 57.98 9.70
CA GLU A 101 -10.02 58.63 10.70
C GLU A 101 -10.63 58.65 12.11
N GLN A 102 -11.94 58.90 12.22
CA GLN A 102 -12.67 58.88 13.51
C GLN A 102 -12.64 57.49 14.14
N ILE A 103 -12.80 56.43 13.35
CA ILE A 103 -12.67 55.05 13.83
C ILE A 103 -11.24 54.76 14.27
N GLY A 104 -10.23 55.12 13.48
CA GLY A 104 -8.82 54.95 13.86
C GLY A 104 -8.49 55.56 15.23
N ARG A 105 -8.91 56.82 15.46
CA ARG A 105 -8.75 57.51 16.75
C ARG A 105 -9.53 56.86 17.90
N ALA A 106 -10.68 56.24 17.60
CA ALA A 106 -11.45 55.53 18.61
C ALA A 106 -10.80 54.20 18.99
N LEU A 107 -10.25 53.47 18.01
CA LEU A 107 -9.50 52.23 18.24
C LEU A 107 -8.23 52.48 19.06
N ALA A 108 -7.56 53.63 18.88
CA ALA A 108 -6.39 54.03 19.67
C ALA A 108 -6.66 54.10 21.19
N LYS A 109 -7.93 54.14 21.62
CA LYS A 109 -8.33 54.16 23.03
C LYS A 109 -8.63 52.77 23.60
N LEU A 110 -8.49 51.72 22.80
CA LEU A 110 -8.82 50.33 23.14
C LEU A 110 -7.57 49.51 23.44
N ASP A 111 -6.75 49.96 24.38
CA ASP A 111 -5.47 49.33 24.72
C ASP A 111 -5.60 47.82 24.99
N GLY A 112 -4.70 47.02 24.40
CA GLY A 112 -4.66 45.57 24.57
C GLY A 112 -5.90 44.82 24.07
N SER A 113 -6.63 45.37 23.10
CA SER A 113 -7.84 44.76 22.53
C SER A 113 -7.62 44.14 21.15
N VAL A 114 -8.49 43.21 20.78
CA VAL A 114 -8.54 42.57 19.47
C VAL A 114 -9.83 42.94 18.75
N LEU A 115 -9.73 43.53 17.56
CA LEU A 115 -10.86 43.79 16.68
C LEU A 115 -11.02 42.64 15.69
N VAL A 116 -12.14 41.93 15.76
CA VAL A 116 -12.49 40.86 14.84
C VAL A 116 -13.39 41.42 13.75
N LEU A 117 -12.99 41.23 12.49
CA LEU A 117 -13.73 41.61 11.30
C LEU A 117 -14.19 40.34 10.58
N ASP A 118 -15.43 39.95 10.81
CA ASP A 118 -15.99 38.68 10.33
C ASP A 118 -16.59 38.88 8.93
N ASN A 119 -16.25 38.02 7.96
CA ASN A 119 -16.75 37.99 6.59
C ASN A 119 -16.33 39.21 5.74
N VAL A 120 -15.04 39.55 5.75
CA VAL A 120 -14.49 40.74 5.05
C VAL A 120 -14.31 40.57 3.54
N GLU A 121 -14.61 39.40 2.96
CA GLU A 121 -14.38 39.13 1.53
C GLU A 121 -15.07 40.13 0.58
N GLN A 122 -16.22 40.69 0.95
CA GLN A 122 -16.92 41.71 0.14
C GLN A 122 -16.21 43.07 0.14
N LEU A 123 -15.32 43.29 1.11
CA LEU A 123 -14.56 44.52 1.29
C LEU A 123 -13.11 44.35 0.85
N ALA A 124 -12.70 43.19 0.33
CA ALA A 124 -11.32 42.94 -0.10
C ALA A 124 -10.78 44.03 -1.06
N PRO A 125 -11.53 44.51 -2.08
CA PRO A 125 -11.04 45.56 -2.98
C PRO A 125 -10.79 46.92 -2.31
N VAL A 126 -11.48 47.21 -1.21
CA VAL A 126 -11.39 48.47 -0.45
C VAL A 126 -10.73 48.29 0.91
N SER A 127 -10.20 47.10 1.18
CA SER A 127 -9.67 46.72 2.50
C SER A 127 -8.42 47.51 2.87
N HIS A 128 -7.63 47.93 1.87
CA HIS A 128 -6.47 48.79 2.06
C HIS A 128 -6.86 50.20 2.55
N GLU A 129 -7.90 50.79 1.96
CA GLU A 129 -8.41 52.13 2.34
C GLU A 129 -9.01 52.14 3.76
N LEU A 130 -9.45 50.98 4.24
CA LEU A 130 -10.06 50.81 5.55
C LEU A 130 -9.03 50.44 6.63
N LEU A 131 -8.28 49.35 6.41
CA LEU A 131 -7.48 48.71 7.44
C LEU A 131 -6.13 49.36 7.65
N VAL A 132 -5.49 49.89 6.60
CA VAL A 132 -4.18 50.55 6.76
C VAL A 132 -4.31 51.80 7.65
N PRO A 133 -5.23 52.74 7.39
CA PRO A 133 -5.40 53.90 8.28
C PRO A 133 -5.82 53.52 9.71
N TRP A 134 -6.60 52.45 9.87
CA TRP A 134 -6.96 51.95 11.20
C TRP A 134 -5.75 51.36 11.92
N MET A 135 -4.94 50.54 11.27
CA MET A 135 -3.74 49.93 11.87
C MET A 135 -2.68 50.97 12.23
N GLU A 136 -2.53 52.03 11.46
CA GLU A 136 -1.62 53.14 11.76
C GLU A 136 -2.10 53.97 12.97
N ALA A 137 -3.41 54.22 13.07
CA ALA A 137 -3.97 55.04 14.14
C ALA A 137 -4.21 54.27 15.45
N ALA A 138 -4.48 52.97 15.40
CA ALA A 138 -5.08 52.19 16.49
C ALA A 138 -4.14 51.77 17.65
N GLY A 139 -3.01 52.45 17.87
CA GLY A 139 -2.16 52.19 19.04
C GLY A 139 -1.65 50.75 19.06
N ASP A 140 -2.07 49.92 20.04
CA ASP A 140 -1.70 48.49 20.21
C ASP A 140 -2.79 47.49 19.79
N VAL A 141 -3.88 47.93 19.17
CA VAL A 141 -4.99 47.04 18.75
C VAL A 141 -4.53 46.05 17.69
N GLN A 142 -4.90 44.78 17.86
CA GLN A 142 -4.68 43.72 16.88
C GLN A 142 -5.97 43.43 16.10
N PHE A 143 -5.83 43.07 14.84
CA PHE A 143 -6.94 42.82 13.92
C PHE A 143 -6.98 41.33 13.55
N VAL A 144 -8.16 40.73 13.65
CA VAL A 144 -8.42 39.37 13.18
C VAL A 144 -9.53 39.42 12.14
N ALA A 145 -9.21 39.14 10.88
CA ALA A 145 -10.19 39.06 9.80
C ALA A 145 -10.59 37.61 9.54
N THR A 146 -11.86 37.36 9.18
CA THR A 146 -12.27 36.10 8.55
C THR A 146 -12.63 36.39 7.09
N SER A 147 -11.98 35.68 6.18
CA SER A 147 -12.14 35.88 4.74
C SER A 147 -12.02 34.56 3.99
N ARG A 148 -12.46 34.52 2.74
CA ARG A 148 -12.19 33.38 1.84
C ARG A 148 -10.74 33.40 1.35
N GLU A 149 -10.21 34.60 1.14
CA GLU A 149 -8.89 34.87 0.58
C GLU A 149 -8.08 35.81 1.49
N ARG A 150 -6.78 35.91 1.23
CA ARG A 150 -5.92 36.89 1.92
C ARG A 150 -6.28 38.31 1.49
N LEU A 151 -6.14 39.25 2.40
CA LEU A 151 -6.39 40.67 2.12
C LEU A 151 -5.23 41.34 1.38
N ARG A 152 -4.06 40.68 1.31
CA ARG A 152 -2.84 41.15 0.63
C ARG A 152 -2.33 42.48 1.20
N LEU A 153 -2.46 42.66 2.52
CA LEU A 153 -1.97 43.84 3.23
C LEU A 153 -0.58 43.61 3.81
N GLU A 154 0.19 44.70 3.95
CA GLU A 154 1.51 44.63 4.55
C GLU A 154 1.42 44.12 6.00
N HIS A 155 2.33 43.22 6.38
CA HIS A 155 2.36 42.56 7.69
C HIS A 155 1.16 41.65 8.03
N GLU A 156 0.36 41.25 7.04
CA GLU A 156 -0.70 40.24 7.19
C GLU A 156 -0.11 38.86 7.49
N VAL A 157 -0.60 38.21 8.55
CA VAL A 157 -0.36 36.77 8.80
C VAL A 157 -1.61 36.00 8.41
N ALA A 158 -1.52 35.17 7.37
CA ALA A 158 -2.63 34.32 6.98
C ALA A 158 -2.61 32.98 7.73
N LEU A 159 -3.74 32.63 8.33
CA LEU A 159 -3.97 31.34 9.00
C LEU A 159 -5.05 30.58 8.24
N ALA A 160 -4.63 29.63 7.40
CA ALA A 160 -5.55 28.82 6.60
C ALA A 160 -6.14 27.68 7.44
N LEU A 161 -7.43 27.42 7.25
CA LEU A 161 -8.12 26.29 7.86
C LEU A 161 -8.32 25.16 6.85
N ASP A 162 -7.73 24.01 7.13
CA ASP A 162 -7.95 22.77 6.38
C ASP A 162 -9.30 22.15 6.75
N PRO A 163 -9.81 21.10 6.08
CA PRO A 163 -10.94 20.33 6.60
C PRO A 163 -10.65 19.66 7.95
N LEU A 164 -11.71 19.29 8.70
CA LEU A 164 -11.52 18.50 9.91
C LEU A 164 -10.95 17.13 9.57
N ASP A 165 -10.09 16.60 10.43
CA ASP A 165 -9.67 15.21 10.32
C ASP A 165 -10.87 14.25 10.47
N VAL A 166 -10.65 12.99 10.11
CA VAL A 166 -11.72 12.00 10.08
C VAL A 166 -12.31 11.77 11.47
N ASP A 167 -11.50 11.76 12.51
CA ASP A 167 -11.96 11.45 13.87
C ASP A 167 -12.78 12.61 14.45
N ASP A 168 -12.34 13.86 14.26
CA ASP A 168 -13.08 15.06 14.64
C ASP A 168 -14.35 15.24 13.80
N SER A 169 -14.30 14.86 12.52
CA SER A 169 -15.48 14.83 11.64
C SER A 169 -16.52 13.83 12.12
N MET A 170 -16.10 12.62 12.50
CA MET A 170 -16.98 11.58 13.08
C MET A 170 -17.58 12.06 14.41
N ARG A 171 -16.76 12.66 15.28
CA ARG A 171 -17.23 13.24 16.56
C ARG A 171 -18.24 14.36 16.33
N LEU A 172 -17.97 15.26 15.39
CA LEU A 172 -18.89 16.32 15.01
C LEU A 172 -20.21 15.74 14.51
N PHE A 173 -20.17 14.79 13.58
CA PHE A 173 -21.38 14.14 13.08
C PHE A 173 -22.19 13.50 14.22
N ALA A 174 -21.54 12.72 15.08
CA ALA A 174 -22.19 12.00 16.17
C ALA A 174 -22.83 12.95 17.19
N GLU A 175 -22.16 14.04 17.54
CA GLU A 175 -22.73 15.08 18.42
C GLU A 175 -23.98 15.74 17.80
N ARG A 176 -23.92 16.05 16.51
CA ARG A 176 -24.99 16.76 15.80
C ARG A 176 -26.18 15.84 15.53
N ALA A 177 -25.93 14.60 15.16
CA ALA A 177 -26.94 13.57 14.97
C ALA A 177 -27.67 13.25 16.27
N ARG A 178 -26.96 13.16 17.40
CA ARG A 178 -27.57 12.99 18.73
C ARG A 178 -28.49 14.15 19.10
N ARG A 179 -28.10 15.39 18.81
CA ARG A 179 -28.98 16.54 19.08
C ARG A 179 -30.21 16.58 18.18
N ALA A 180 -30.11 16.05 16.96
CA ALA A 180 -31.22 15.95 16.04
C ALA A 180 -32.16 14.77 16.38
N ARG A 181 -31.65 13.70 17.00
CA ARG A 181 -32.40 12.53 17.50
C ARG A 181 -32.56 12.60 19.01
N ALA A 182 -33.62 13.24 19.49
CA ALA A 182 -33.88 13.32 20.91
C ALA A 182 -34.23 11.97 21.57
N ASP A 183 -34.57 10.91 20.82
CA ASP A 183 -34.86 9.57 21.35
C ASP A 183 -34.41 8.43 20.39
N GLU A 184 -33.85 7.38 21.01
CA GLU A 184 -33.61 5.98 20.60
C GLU A 184 -33.19 5.64 19.14
N GLY A 185 -31.92 5.26 18.98
CA GLY A 185 -31.42 4.48 17.84
C GLY A 185 -29.92 4.24 17.92
N GLY A 186 -29.47 2.98 17.80
CA GLY A 186 -28.09 2.56 17.99
C GLY A 186 -27.05 3.37 17.20
N ALA A 187 -25.86 3.53 17.80
CA ALA A 187 -24.75 4.26 17.19
C ALA A 187 -24.44 3.69 15.79
N PRO A 188 -24.32 4.53 14.75
CA PRO A 188 -23.95 4.05 13.42
C PRO A 188 -22.60 3.34 13.48
N ASN A 189 -22.44 2.27 12.68
CA ASN A 189 -21.17 1.59 12.54
C ASN A 189 -20.08 2.58 12.09
N ASP A 190 -18.92 2.58 12.77
CA ASP A 190 -17.78 3.46 12.49
C ASP A 190 -17.35 3.40 11.02
N ALA A 191 -17.46 2.23 10.37
CA ALA A 191 -17.14 2.11 8.94
C ALA A 191 -18.10 2.92 8.05
N THR A 192 -19.40 2.86 8.31
CA THR A 192 -20.43 3.62 7.59
C THR A 192 -20.28 5.11 7.86
N LEU A 193 -20.04 5.47 9.12
CA LEU A 193 -19.87 6.87 9.51
C LEU A 193 -18.60 7.48 8.91
N ARG A 194 -17.49 6.73 8.91
CA ARG A 194 -16.25 7.09 8.21
C ARG A 194 -16.52 7.35 6.74
N ALA A 195 -17.23 6.44 6.05
CA ALA A 195 -17.58 6.62 4.64
C ALA A 195 -18.43 7.88 4.39
N ILE A 196 -19.36 8.21 5.30
CA ILE A 196 -20.16 9.44 5.23
C ILE A 196 -19.28 10.67 5.38
N VAL A 197 -18.47 10.77 6.45
CA VAL A 197 -17.67 11.97 6.69
C VAL A 197 -16.55 12.14 5.67
N THR A 198 -16.01 11.05 5.13
CA THR A 198 -15.09 11.07 3.98
C THR A 198 -15.77 11.64 2.74
N LYS A 199 -17.02 11.24 2.45
CA LYS A 199 -17.80 11.84 1.35
C LYS A 199 -18.19 13.31 1.57
N LEU A 200 -18.23 13.76 2.82
CA LEU A 200 -18.46 15.15 3.20
C LEU A 200 -17.15 15.95 3.33
N GLU A 201 -16.03 15.31 3.00
CA GLU A 201 -14.70 15.91 2.87
C GLU A 201 -14.24 16.67 4.12
N GLY A 202 -14.71 16.28 5.31
CA GLY A 202 -14.35 16.94 6.57
C GLY A 202 -14.86 18.38 6.72
N ILE A 203 -15.77 18.85 5.86
CA ILE A 203 -16.31 20.22 5.91
C ILE A 203 -17.35 20.29 7.05
N PRO A 204 -17.12 21.09 8.12
CA PRO A 204 -18.01 21.13 9.29
C PRO A 204 -19.46 21.44 8.96
N LEU A 205 -19.72 22.42 8.08
CA LEU A 205 -21.08 22.76 7.69
C LEU A 205 -21.78 21.60 6.95
N ALA A 206 -21.08 20.91 6.05
CA ALA A 206 -21.63 19.76 5.33
C ALA A 206 -21.96 18.61 6.28
N ILE A 207 -21.07 18.36 7.25
CA ILE A 207 -21.27 17.38 8.33
C ILE A 207 -22.50 17.74 9.15
N GLU A 208 -22.67 18.99 9.56
CA GLU A 208 -23.81 19.45 10.34
C GLU A 208 -25.13 19.33 9.59
N LEU A 209 -25.15 19.71 8.32
CA LEU A 209 -26.34 19.60 7.46
C LEU A 209 -26.73 18.14 7.23
N CYS A 210 -25.75 17.25 7.05
CA CYS A 210 -25.99 15.81 6.92
C CYS A 210 -26.48 15.21 8.24
N ALA A 211 -25.81 15.51 9.35
CA ALA A 211 -26.17 15.01 10.67
C ALA A 211 -27.56 15.50 11.14
N ALA A 212 -27.99 16.70 10.72
CA ALA A 212 -29.34 17.19 10.98
C ALA A 212 -30.45 16.32 10.34
N ARG A 213 -30.11 15.52 9.31
CA ARG A 213 -31.04 14.55 8.70
C ARG A 213 -31.18 13.26 9.51
N ALA A 214 -30.43 13.09 10.59
CA ALA A 214 -30.47 11.87 11.38
C ALA A 214 -31.87 11.60 11.94
N SER A 215 -32.66 12.63 12.25
CA SER A 215 -34.06 12.48 12.69
C SER A 215 -34.98 11.76 11.69
N VAL A 216 -34.61 11.69 10.42
CA VAL A 216 -35.47 11.17 9.34
C VAL A 216 -34.79 10.11 8.45
N LEU A 217 -33.46 9.93 8.54
CA LEU A 217 -32.70 8.97 7.73
C LEU A 217 -31.72 8.16 8.60
N SER A 218 -31.52 6.88 8.26
CA SER A 218 -30.41 6.07 8.80
C SER A 218 -29.06 6.46 8.18
N ALA A 219 -27.95 6.07 8.79
CA ALA A 219 -26.61 6.34 8.25
C ALA A 219 -26.40 5.67 6.89
N GLU A 220 -26.86 4.43 6.71
CA GLU A 220 -26.78 3.70 5.43
C GLU A 220 -27.61 4.42 4.36
N GLN A 221 -28.82 4.85 4.71
CA GLN A 221 -29.71 5.60 3.83
C GLN A 221 -29.15 6.98 3.45
N MET A 222 -28.44 7.64 4.35
CA MET A 222 -27.69 8.86 4.05
C MET A 222 -26.53 8.56 3.11
N LEU A 223 -25.76 7.51 3.37
CA LEU A 223 -24.61 7.13 2.55
C LEU A 223 -25.03 6.82 1.10
N THR A 224 -26.11 6.07 0.90
CA THR A 224 -26.66 5.78 -0.43
C THR A 224 -27.12 7.04 -1.15
N ARG A 225 -27.74 7.99 -0.43
CA ARG A 225 -28.25 9.25 -1.01
C ARG A 225 -27.18 10.32 -1.19
N LEU A 226 -26.11 10.28 -0.40
CA LEU A 226 -24.91 11.09 -0.62
C LEU A 226 -24.19 10.71 -1.92
N SER A 227 -24.46 9.54 -2.48
CA SER A 227 -24.07 9.23 -3.87
C SER A 227 -24.83 10.06 -4.91
N ARG A 228 -25.86 10.81 -4.51
CA ARG A 228 -26.65 11.79 -5.30
C ARG A 228 -26.69 13.16 -4.58
N ARG A 229 -25.50 13.68 -4.25
CA ARG A 229 -25.18 14.75 -3.27
C ARG A 229 -26.15 15.93 -3.15
N PHE A 230 -26.74 16.40 -4.25
CA PHE A 230 -27.58 17.60 -4.27
C PHE A 230 -29.01 17.37 -3.75
N GLU A 231 -29.51 16.13 -3.71
CA GLU A 231 -30.89 15.85 -3.27
C GLU A 231 -31.05 15.90 -1.73
N LEU A 232 -30.00 15.54 -0.98
CA LEU A 232 -30.07 15.43 0.49
C LEU A 232 -29.89 16.77 1.22
N LEU A 233 -29.16 17.70 0.62
CA LEU A 233 -28.77 19.00 1.21
C LEU A 233 -29.71 20.15 0.80
N GLY A 234 -30.74 19.90 -0.01
CA GLY A 234 -31.55 20.92 -0.71
C GLY A 234 -32.71 21.58 0.04
N ARG A 235 -33.04 21.19 1.28
CA ARG A 235 -34.13 21.84 2.05
C ARG A 235 -33.63 22.36 3.40
N GLY A 236 -33.30 23.65 3.45
CA GLY A 236 -32.81 24.34 4.65
C GLY A 236 -33.84 24.41 5.79
N THR A 237 -33.33 24.56 7.01
CA THR A 237 -34.09 24.91 8.21
C THR A 237 -34.67 26.32 8.07
N ARG A 238 -35.93 26.51 8.50
CA ARG A 238 -36.61 27.81 8.49
C ARG A 238 -35.85 28.80 9.37
N GLY A 239 -35.16 29.80 8.78
CA GLY A 239 -34.62 30.94 9.53
C GLY A 239 -33.26 31.53 9.09
N ALA A 240 -32.52 30.93 8.15
CA ALA A 240 -31.27 31.52 7.64
C ALA A 240 -31.47 32.17 6.25
N PRO A 241 -30.79 33.30 5.92
CA PRO A 241 -30.87 33.90 4.59
C PRO A 241 -30.50 32.87 3.51
N SER A 242 -31.38 32.73 2.52
CA SER A 242 -31.49 31.59 1.58
C SER A 242 -30.22 31.23 0.80
N ARG A 243 -29.28 32.17 0.67
CA ARG A 243 -28.04 32.05 -0.10
C ARG A 243 -26.96 31.15 0.53
N HIS A 244 -26.91 31.01 1.86
CA HIS A 244 -25.87 30.23 2.56
C HIS A 244 -26.38 28.89 3.13
N ALA A 245 -27.64 28.53 2.84
CA ALA A 245 -28.33 27.42 3.49
C ALA A 245 -28.08 26.05 2.83
N THR A 246 -27.44 26.00 1.65
CA THR A 246 -27.15 24.74 0.93
C THR A 246 -25.76 24.80 0.29
N LEU A 247 -25.09 23.64 0.15
CA LEU A 247 -23.80 23.53 -0.56
C LEU A 247 -23.90 24.08 -1.99
N ARG A 248 -25.03 23.82 -2.67
CA ARG A 248 -25.29 24.35 -4.01
C ARG A 248 -25.40 25.88 -4.03
N GLY A 249 -26.11 26.48 -3.09
CA GLY A 249 -26.20 27.94 -2.97
C GLY A 249 -24.84 28.60 -2.69
N ALA A 250 -23.97 27.94 -1.92
CA ALA A 250 -22.60 28.40 -1.70
C ALA A 250 -21.74 28.32 -2.96
N LEU A 251 -21.93 27.28 -3.80
CA LEU A 251 -21.25 27.14 -5.08
C LEU A 251 -21.79 28.12 -6.14
N ASP A 252 -23.11 28.31 -6.22
CA ASP A 252 -23.74 29.32 -7.08
C ASP A 252 -23.19 30.72 -6.77
N TRP A 253 -23.15 31.08 -5.49
CA TRP A 253 -22.54 32.34 -5.05
C TRP A 253 -21.05 32.42 -5.40
N SER A 254 -20.29 31.35 -5.18
CA SER A 254 -18.85 31.35 -5.49
C SER A 254 -18.58 31.45 -6.99
N TRP A 255 -19.47 30.90 -7.82
CA TRP A 255 -19.44 31.00 -9.27
C TRP A 255 -19.80 32.40 -9.79
N GLU A 256 -20.78 33.07 -9.18
CA GLU A 256 -21.15 34.44 -9.54
C GLU A 256 -20.01 35.45 -9.30
N LEU A 257 -19.14 35.19 -8.32
CA LEU A 257 -17.97 36.04 -8.02
C LEU A 257 -16.77 35.83 -8.95
N LEU A 258 -16.78 34.79 -9.77
CA LEU A 258 -15.72 34.55 -10.74
C LEU A 258 -15.89 35.46 -11.95
N ASP A 259 -14.77 35.92 -12.50
CA ASP A 259 -14.77 36.54 -13.83
C ASP A 259 -15.01 35.49 -14.92
N GLU A 260 -15.18 35.95 -16.17
CA GLU A 260 -15.53 35.05 -17.27
C GLU A 260 -14.41 34.04 -17.60
N THR A 261 -13.15 34.46 -17.49
CA THR A 261 -11.98 33.60 -17.69
C THR A 261 -11.95 32.49 -16.64
N GLU A 262 -12.13 32.85 -15.38
CA GLU A 262 -12.12 31.94 -14.25
C GLU A 262 -13.29 30.94 -14.31
N ARG A 263 -14.49 31.39 -14.70
CA ARG A 263 -15.65 30.51 -14.93
C ARG A 263 -15.36 29.50 -16.02
N ARG A 264 -14.82 29.96 -17.16
CA ARG A 264 -14.46 29.11 -18.29
C ARG A 264 -13.39 28.10 -17.91
N ALA A 265 -12.34 28.54 -17.22
CA ALA A 265 -11.28 27.67 -16.72
C ALA A 265 -11.80 26.63 -15.73
N LEU A 266 -12.57 27.05 -14.72
CA LEU A 266 -13.13 26.15 -13.72
C LEU A 266 -14.08 25.11 -14.34
N ALA A 267 -14.94 25.53 -15.27
CA ALA A 267 -15.79 24.63 -16.04
C ALA A 267 -14.96 23.59 -16.78
N GLN A 268 -13.93 23.99 -17.52
CA GLN A 268 -13.10 23.07 -18.30
C GLN A 268 -12.25 22.16 -17.40
N CYS A 269 -11.74 22.63 -16.26
CA CYS A 269 -11.04 21.78 -15.28
C CYS A 269 -11.91 20.63 -14.75
N SER A 270 -13.24 20.68 -14.90
CA SER A 270 -14.13 19.63 -14.41
C SER A 270 -13.97 18.28 -15.14
N VAL A 271 -13.31 18.27 -16.30
CA VAL A 271 -13.00 17.04 -17.06
C VAL A 271 -11.92 16.19 -16.40
N PHE A 272 -11.06 16.79 -15.57
CA PHE A 272 -10.09 16.05 -14.75
C PHE A 272 -10.83 15.34 -13.61
N ARG A 273 -10.88 14.01 -13.66
CA ARG A 273 -11.48 13.18 -12.61
C ARG A 273 -10.55 13.01 -11.41
N GLY A 274 -9.24 13.06 -11.64
CA GLY A 274 -8.20 12.98 -10.63
C GLY A 274 -7.47 14.31 -10.44
N SER A 275 -6.24 14.24 -9.94
CA SER A 275 -5.36 15.40 -9.94
C SER A 275 -4.74 15.66 -11.32
N PHE A 276 -4.30 16.87 -11.58
CA PHE A 276 -3.67 17.26 -12.84
C PHE A 276 -2.49 18.20 -12.62
N SER A 277 -1.57 18.25 -13.58
CA SER A 277 -0.42 19.16 -13.58
C SER A 277 -0.76 20.48 -14.27
N VAL A 278 0.13 21.48 -14.14
CA VAL A 278 0.02 22.74 -14.90
C VAL A 278 0.04 22.46 -16.40
N ALA A 279 0.94 21.60 -16.88
CA ALA A 279 1.04 21.25 -18.30
C ALA A 279 -0.26 20.62 -18.83
N ALA A 280 -0.91 19.77 -18.02
CA ALA A 280 -2.22 19.21 -18.38
C ALA A 280 -3.30 20.30 -18.46
N ALA A 281 -3.29 21.25 -17.51
CA ALA A 281 -4.22 22.39 -17.56
C ALA A 281 -3.97 23.28 -18.78
N GLU A 282 -2.72 23.59 -19.12
CA GLU A 282 -2.37 24.39 -20.32
C GLU A 282 -2.89 23.74 -21.61
N ALA A 283 -2.81 22.41 -21.72
CA ALA A 283 -3.34 21.69 -22.88
C ALA A 283 -4.88 21.66 -22.93
N VAL A 284 -5.54 21.63 -21.77
CA VAL A 284 -6.99 21.41 -21.63
C VAL A 284 -7.79 22.68 -21.42
N LEU A 285 -7.18 23.80 -21.05
CA LEU A 285 -7.88 25.08 -20.86
C LEU A 285 -7.78 25.94 -22.13
N ALA A 286 -8.92 26.13 -22.80
CA ALA A 286 -9.03 26.97 -23.99
C ALA A 286 -9.36 28.39 -23.51
N LEU A 287 -8.30 29.11 -23.15
CA LEU A 287 -8.35 30.51 -22.75
C LEU A 287 -7.93 31.40 -23.94
N PRO A 288 -8.48 32.62 -24.08
CA PRO A 288 -8.04 33.56 -25.12
C PRO A 288 -6.57 33.98 -24.96
N ASP A 289 -5.91 34.37 -26.05
CA ASP A 289 -4.48 34.72 -26.08
C ASP A 289 -4.13 36.00 -25.28
N ASP A 290 -5.11 36.86 -25.00
CA ASP A 290 -4.98 38.15 -24.31
C ASP A 290 -5.22 38.07 -22.79
N VAL A 291 -5.33 36.85 -22.25
CA VAL A 291 -5.76 36.56 -20.88
C VAL A 291 -4.60 35.92 -20.07
N PRO A 292 -4.58 36.02 -18.72
CA PRO A 292 -3.53 35.41 -17.89
C PRO A 292 -3.35 33.92 -18.19
N CYS A 293 -2.12 33.41 -18.07
CA CYS A 293 -1.81 32.04 -18.43
C CYS A 293 -2.55 31.05 -17.50
N ALA A 294 -2.66 29.78 -17.91
CA ALA A 294 -3.38 28.76 -17.14
C ALA A 294 -2.91 28.69 -15.68
N LEU A 295 -1.62 28.89 -15.42
CA LEU A 295 -1.05 28.94 -14.07
C LEU A 295 -1.63 30.09 -13.23
N ASP A 296 -1.74 31.30 -13.79
CA ASP A 296 -2.28 32.47 -13.10
C ASP A 296 -3.76 32.28 -12.73
N VAL A 297 -4.54 31.70 -13.66
CA VAL A 297 -5.96 31.41 -13.42
C VAL A 297 -6.11 30.30 -12.38
N LEU A 298 -5.30 29.24 -12.42
CA LEU A 298 -5.29 28.20 -11.39
C LEU A 298 -4.88 28.74 -10.02
N GLN A 299 -3.93 29.70 -9.97
CA GLN A 299 -3.58 30.38 -8.74
C GLN A 299 -4.77 31.17 -8.19
N SER A 300 -5.47 31.94 -9.03
CA SER A 300 -6.67 32.67 -8.60
C SER A 300 -7.77 31.73 -8.08
N LEU A 301 -8.04 30.63 -8.80
CA LEU A 301 -9.01 29.61 -8.38
C LEU A 301 -8.58 28.91 -7.08
N HIS A 302 -7.27 28.74 -6.84
CA HIS A 302 -6.74 28.20 -5.60
C HIS A 302 -6.92 29.18 -4.43
N GLU A 303 -6.62 30.47 -4.63
CA GLU A 303 -6.84 31.52 -3.63
C GLU A 303 -8.32 31.64 -3.25
N LYS A 304 -9.22 31.38 -4.21
CA LYS A 304 -10.68 31.31 -4.00
C LYS A 304 -11.17 29.96 -3.45
N SER A 305 -10.25 29.05 -3.12
CA SER A 305 -10.52 27.70 -2.58
C SER A 305 -11.41 26.81 -3.46
N LEU A 306 -11.41 27.04 -4.78
CA LEU A 306 -12.13 26.21 -5.76
C LEU A 306 -11.25 25.09 -6.33
N VAL A 307 -9.93 25.29 -6.26
CA VAL A 307 -8.91 24.31 -6.61
C VAL A 307 -7.94 24.13 -5.43
N SER A 308 -7.58 22.90 -5.12
CA SER A 308 -6.57 22.55 -4.11
C SER A 308 -5.23 22.25 -4.79
N VAL A 309 -4.13 22.59 -4.11
CA VAL A 309 -2.76 22.32 -4.57
C VAL A 309 -2.07 21.45 -3.53
N PHE A 310 -1.33 20.44 -3.98
CA PHE A 310 -0.53 19.57 -3.12
C PHE A 310 0.74 19.12 -3.85
N ASP A 311 1.76 18.75 -3.08
CA ASP A 311 2.97 18.12 -3.62
C ASP A 311 2.71 16.63 -3.83
N ALA A 312 2.97 16.12 -5.04
CA ALA A 312 2.65 14.76 -5.43
C ALA A 312 3.37 13.70 -4.56
N SER A 313 4.67 13.85 -4.40
CA SER A 313 5.53 12.98 -3.58
C SER A 313 6.95 13.57 -3.51
N PRO A 314 7.77 13.28 -2.49
CA PRO A 314 9.20 13.61 -2.51
C PRO A 314 9.94 13.05 -3.74
N ALA A 315 9.50 11.90 -4.29
CA ALA A 315 10.10 11.27 -5.47
C ALA A 315 9.70 11.91 -6.81
N LEU A 316 8.60 12.68 -6.82
CA LEU A 316 8.10 13.45 -7.96
C LEU A 316 7.84 14.88 -7.47
N PRO A 317 8.83 15.78 -7.51
CA PRO A 317 8.71 17.15 -7.02
C PRO A 317 7.88 18.01 -7.99
N GLU A 318 6.65 17.57 -8.26
CA GLU A 318 5.66 18.23 -9.10
C GLU A 318 4.48 18.66 -8.21
N ARG A 319 4.08 19.93 -8.37
CA ARG A 319 2.84 20.44 -7.78
C ARG A 319 1.65 20.00 -8.62
N ARG A 320 0.64 19.44 -7.96
CA ARG A 320 -0.58 18.99 -8.61
C ARG A 320 -1.79 19.71 -8.06
N TYR A 321 -2.76 19.88 -8.95
CA TYR A 321 -4.03 20.55 -8.71
C TYR A 321 -5.13 19.50 -8.66
N ARG A 322 -6.15 19.74 -7.83
CA ARG A 322 -7.35 18.90 -7.77
C ARG A 322 -8.56 19.74 -7.40
N LEU A 323 -9.69 19.47 -8.04
CA LEU A 323 -10.97 20.04 -7.66
C LEU A 323 -11.59 19.17 -6.55
N LEU A 324 -12.19 19.82 -5.55
CA LEU A 324 -13.10 19.10 -4.66
C LEU A 324 -14.26 18.54 -5.50
N GLU A 325 -14.68 17.32 -5.22
CA GLU A 325 -15.56 16.57 -6.11
C GLU A 325 -16.91 17.27 -6.28
N SER A 326 -17.40 17.98 -5.25
CA SER A 326 -18.60 18.81 -5.36
C SER A 326 -18.43 20.04 -6.26
N VAL A 327 -17.24 20.65 -6.26
CA VAL A 327 -16.92 21.77 -7.16
C VAL A 327 -16.82 21.24 -8.59
N ARG A 328 -16.18 20.09 -8.78
CA ARG A 328 -16.04 19.41 -10.08
C ARG A 328 -17.41 19.07 -10.68
N GLU A 329 -18.32 18.46 -9.90
CA GLU A 329 -19.68 18.13 -10.36
C GLU A 329 -20.45 19.39 -10.79
N TYR A 330 -20.39 20.46 -10.00
CA TYR A 330 -21.03 21.73 -10.32
C TYR A 330 -20.43 22.38 -11.57
N ALA A 331 -19.10 22.41 -11.68
CA ALA A 331 -18.39 22.95 -12.83
C ALA A 331 -18.67 22.12 -14.11
N ALA A 332 -18.83 20.80 -14.00
CA ALA A 332 -19.22 19.93 -15.10
C ALA A 332 -20.65 20.19 -15.58
N GLU A 333 -21.59 20.53 -14.67
CA GLU A 333 -22.93 20.99 -15.07
C GLU A 333 -22.86 22.27 -15.88
N ARG A 334 -22.02 23.22 -15.48
CA ARG A 334 -21.81 24.49 -16.20
C ARG A 334 -21.14 24.26 -17.56
N LEU A 335 -20.15 23.37 -17.64
CA LEU A 335 -19.48 23.00 -18.89
C LEU A 335 -20.44 22.35 -19.90
N ARG A 336 -21.31 21.45 -19.42
CA ARG A 336 -22.37 20.83 -20.24
C ARG A 336 -23.39 21.84 -20.74
N ALA A 337 -23.80 22.78 -19.87
CA ALA A 337 -24.72 23.85 -20.26
C ALA A 337 -24.11 24.79 -21.32
N ALA A 338 -22.79 24.92 -21.35
CA ALA A 338 -22.06 25.66 -22.38
C ALA A 338 -21.79 24.84 -23.66
N HIS A 339 -22.13 23.54 -23.69
CA HIS A 339 -21.82 22.63 -24.80
C HIS A 339 -20.32 22.51 -25.15
N GLU A 340 -19.44 22.69 -24.16
CA GLU A 340 -17.97 22.63 -24.35
C GLU A 340 -17.32 21.36 -23.79
N GLU A 341 -18.11 20.44 -23.20
CA GLU A 341 -17.60 19.22 -22.55
C GLU A 341 -16.83 18.32 -23.53
N ASP A 342 -17.36 18.11 -24.73
CA ASP A 342 -16.70 17.26 -25.74
C ASP A 342 -15.35 17.81 -26.18
N ALA A 343 -15.26 19.12 -26.43
CA ALA A 343 -14.03 19.78 -26.86
C ALA A 343 -12.96 19.80 -25.75
N ALA A 344 -13.37 19.90 -24.47
CA ALA A 344 -12.45 19.79 -23.35
C ALA A 344 -11.94 18.34 -23.16
N LEU A 345 -12.81 17.35 -23.30
CA LEU A 345 -12.44 15.94 -23.23
C LEU A 345 -11.55 15.50 -24.41
N ASP A 346 -11.76 16.05 -25.61
CA ASP A 346 -10.91 15.74 -26.77
C ASP A 346 -9.49 16.30 -26.58
N ARG A 347 -9.34 17.48 -25.97
CA ARG A 347 -8.02 18.02 -25.59
C ARG A 347 -7.38 17.24 -24.45
N LEU A 348 -8.17 16.76 -23.48
CA LEU A 348 -7.69 15.86 -22.44
C LEU A 348 -7.13 14.56 -23.05
N ALA A 349 -7.86 13.97 -24.00
CA ALA A 349 -7.40 12.78 -24.72
C ALA A 349 -6.13 13.10 -25.54
N ALA A 350 -6.08 14.22 -26.26
CA ALA A 350 -4.91 14.62 -27.02
C ALA A 350 -3.66 14.83 -26.15
N PHE A 351 -3.82 15.40 -24.95
CA PHE A 351 -2.71 15.58 -23.99
C PHE A 351 -2.12 14.23 -23.53
N PHE A 352 -2.97 13.28 -23.16
CA PHE A 352 -2.50 11.99 -22.67
C PHE A 352 -2.06 11.03 -23.76
N LEU A 353 -2.63 11.14 -24.96
CA LEU A 353 -2.40 10.23 -26.09
C LEU A 353 -1.46 10.85 -27.14
N ASP A 354 -0.60 11.79 -26.73
CA ASP A 354 0.40 12.34 -27.63
C ASP A 354 1.45 11.29 -28.03
N ASP A 355 2.11 11.52 -29.17
CA ASP A 355 3.08 10.55 -29.72
C ASP A 355 4.22 10.27 -28.72
N THR A 356 4.63 11.28 -27.94
CA THR A 356 5.68 11.14 -26.92
C THR A 356 5.26 10.19 -25.79
N SER A 357 4.04 10.31 -25.27
CA SER A 357 3.52 9.43 -24.22
C SER A 357 3.33 8.01 -24.72
N LEU A 358 2.87 7.84 -25.97
CA LEU A 358 2.73 6.54 -26.60
C LEU A 358 4.09 5.86 -26.82
N GLU A 359 5.10 6.59 -27.31
CA GLU A 359 6.47 6.10 -27.45
C GLU A 359 7.08 5.70 -26.10
N ARG A 360 6.92 6.55 -25.07
CA ARG A 360 7.41 6.25 -23.73
C ARG A 360 6.70 5.06 -23.10
N SER A 361 5.39 4.93 -23.30
CA SER A 361 4.63 3.75 -22.90
C SER A 361 5.13 2.50 -23.60
N ALA A 362 5.31 2.58 -24.92
CA ALA A 362 5.80 1.48 -25.73
C ALA A 362 7.20 1.01 -25.31
N ALA A 363 8.06 1.94 -24.89
CA ALA A 363 9.38 1.68 -24.36
C ALA A 363 9.40 1.30 -22.86
N GLY A 364 8.26 1.30 -22.16
CA GLY A 364 8.18 1.01 -20.73
C GLY A 364 8.79 2.08 -19.81
N ARG A 365 8.96 3.32 -20.31
CA ARG A 365 9.68 4.43 -19.67
C ARG A 365 8.76 5.45 -18.99
N LEU A 366 7.50 5.11 -18.76
CA LEU A 366 6.57 5.97 -18.04
C LEU A 366 6.70 5.75 -16.53
N PRO A 367 6.84 6.82 -15.72
CA PRO A 367 6.92 6.69 -14.27
C PRO A 367 5.55 6.27 -13.71
N ILE A 368 5.49 5.10 -13.08
CA ILE A 368 4.24 4.51 -12.56
C ILE A 368 3.60 5.42 -11.52
N ALA A 369 4.39 6.03 -10.62
CA ALA A 369 3.87 6.93 -9.60
C ALA A 369 3.16 8.17 -10.18
N GLY A 370 3.68 8.72 -11.29
CA GLY A 370 3.02 9.82 -12.00
C GLY A 370 1.73 9.35 -12.69
N LEU A 371 1.80 8.20 -13.38
CA LEU A 371 0.63 7.60 -14.00
C LEU A 371 -0.48 7.24 -13.00
N ALA A 372 -0.13 6.81 -11.78
CA ALA A 372 -1.11 6.50 -10.74
C ALA A 372 -1.92 7.74 -10.34
N LEU A 373 -1.29 8.93 -10.33
CA LEU A 373 -1.95 10.21 -10.07
C LEU A 373 -2.86 10.66 -11.22
N ASP A 374 -2.58 10.19 -12.44
CA ASP A 374 -3.34 10.44 -13.67
C ASP A 374 -4.33 9.32 -14.04
N ALA A 375 -4.38 8.24 -13.25
CA ALA A 375 -5.13 7.04 -13.58
C ALA A 375 -6.63 7.33 -13.78
N ASP A 376 -7.22 8.15 -12.90
CA ASP A 376 -8.64 8.53 -13.01
C ASP A 376 -8.92 9.37 -14.27
N ASN A 377 -7.97 10.20 -14.70
CA ASN A 377 -8.09 10.99 -15.93
C ASN A 377 -8.04 10.08 -17.16
N LEU A 378 -7.06 9.17 -17.22
CA LEU A 378 -6.92 8.19 -18.30
C LEU A 378 -8.12 7.22 -18.36
N LEU A 379 -8.65 6.77 -17.21
CA LEU A 379 -9.86 5.96 -17.15
C LEU A 379 -11.08 6.72 -17.69
N SER A 380 -11.17 8.03 -17.45
CA SER A 380 -12.18 8.90 -18.05
C SER A 380 -12.06 8.95 -19.58
N VAL A 381 -10.82 9.03 -20.10
CA VAL A 381 -10.55 8.94 -21.55
C VAL A 381 -10.96 7.58 -22.11
N CYS A 382 -10.61 6.48 -21.43
CA CYS A 382 -11.04 5.14 -21.84
C CYS A 382 -12.57 5.02 -21.85
N ALA A 383 -13.26 5.49 -20.82
CA ALA A 383 -14.71 5.44 -20.71
C ALA A 383 -15.39 6.23 -21.84
N ARG A 384 -14.83 7.38 -22.23
CA ARG A 384 -15.32 8.19 -23.36
C ARG A 384 -15.26 7.42 -24.67
N PHE A 385 -14.09 6.87 -25.03
CA PHE A 385 -13.97 6.10 -26.27
C PHE A 385 -14.87 4.85 -26.26
N ALA A 386 -14.95 4.16 -25.12
CA ALA A 386 -15.80 2.99 -24.98
C ALA A 386 -17.31 3.29 -25.09
N ALA A 387 -17.75 4.51 -24.78
CA ALA A 387 -19.16 4.91 -24.80
C ALA A 387 -19.65 5.44 -26.17
N ARG A 388 -18.75 5.69 -27.14
CA ARG A 388 -19.12 6.22 -28.46
C ARG A 388 -19.86 5.18 -29.29
N GLU A 389 -20.93 5.63 -29.95
CA GLU A 389 -21.72 4.85 -30.89
C GLU A 389 -22.01 5.68 -32.16
N PRO A 390 -21.79 5.13 -33.38
CA PRO A 390 -21.26 3.79 -33.64
C PRO A 390 -19.78 3.67 -33.24
N PHE A 391 -19.40 2.57 -32.62
CA PHE A 391 -18.01 2.33 -32.21
C PHE A 391 -17.11 2.04 -33.42
N THR A 392 -16.18 2.96 -33.73
CA THR A 392 -15.32 2.89 -34.93
C THR A 392 -13.93 2.32 -34.65
N SER A 393 -13.17 2.01 -35.71
CA SER A 393 -11.74 1.62 -35.59
C SER A 393 -10.85 2.72 -35.03
N MET A 394 -11.22 4.00 -35.23
CA MET A 394 -10.54 5.14 -34.62
C MET A 394 -10.81 5.21 -33.11
N ASP A 395 -12.05 4.96 -32.69
CA ASP A 395 -12.39 4.91 -31.26
C ASP A 395 -11.71 3.73 -30.56
N ALA A 396 -11.64 2.58 -31.23
CA ALA A 396 -10.87 1.42 -30.76
C ALA A 396 -9.38 1.75 -30.61
N SER A 397 -8.79 2.49 -31.55
CA SER A 397 -7.39 2.94 -31.47
C SER A 397 -7.16 3.88 -30.29
N GLY A 398 -8.02 4.89 -30.10
CA GLY A 398 -7.93 5.80 -28.94
C GLY A 398 -8.13 5.08 -27.61
N LEU A 399 -9.04 4.12 -27.55
CA LEU A 399 -9.25 3.27 -26.37
C LEU A 399 -8.01 2.43 -26.06
N LEU A 400 -7.42 1.76 -27.05
CA LEU A 400 -6.20 0.96 -26.88
C LEU A 400 -5.03 1.82 -26.42
N ALA A 401 -4.83 2.99 -27.04
CA ALA A 401 -3.78 3.94 -26.66
C ALA A 401 -3.86 4.30 -25.17
N ALA A 402 -5.04 4.69 -24.69
CA ALA A 402 -5.26 5.02 -23.28
C ALA A 402 -5.04 3.81 -22.35
N LEU A 403 -5.56 2.62 -22.72
CA LEU A 403 -5.42 1.39 -21.93
C LEU A 403 -3.97 0.89 -21.84
N LEU A 404 -3.15 1.14 -22.86
CA LEU A 404 -1.74 0.76 -22.90
C LEU A 404 -0.86 1.74 -22.11
N ILE A 405 -1.19 3.03 -22.09
CA ILE A 405 -0.54 4.00 -21.17
C ILE A 405 -0.84 3.64 -19.71
N LEU A 406 -2.07 3.23 -19.41
CA LEU A 406 -2.49 2.76 -18.08
C LEU A 406 -1.93 1.39 -17.71
N GLU A 407 -1.45 0.59 -18.67
CA GLU A 407 -1.04 -0.80 -18.47
C GLU A 407 -0.14 -1.00 -17.22
N PRO A 408 0.92 -0.20 -16.98
CA PRO A 408 1.79 -0.42 -15.83
C PRO A 408 1.05 -0.27 -14.50
N VAL A 409 0.16 0.72 -14.38
CA VAL A 409 -0.65 0.92 -13.16
C VAL A 409 -1.65 -0.23 -13.02
N LEU A 410 -2.27 -0.67 -14.11
CA LEU A 410 -3.35 -1.66 -14.04
C LEU A 410 -2.87 -3.11 -13.88
N LEU A 411 -1.68 -3.45 -14.38
CA LEU A 411 -1.14 -4.81 -14.32
C LEU A 411 -0.12 -5.03 -13.21
N LEU A 412 0.50 -3.95 -12.71
CA LEU A 412 1.60 -4.07 -11.75
C LEU A 412 1.24 -3.51 -10.37
N SER A 413 0.24 -2.62 -10.25
CA SER A 413 -0.27 -2.09 -8.97
C SER A 413 -1.33 -2.99 -8.33
N MET A 414 -1.37 -3.05 -6.99
CA MET A 414 -2.40 -3.77 -6.22
C MET A 414 -3.80 -3.10 -6.29
N ALA A 415 -3.91 -1.90 -6.84
CA ALA A 415 -5.12 -1.08 -6.78
C ALA A 415 -6.24 -1.47 -7.80
N CYS A 416 -5.94 -2.32 -8.78
CA CYS A 416 -6.81 -2.48 -9.95
C CYS A 416 -7.78 -3.68 -9.88
N ARG A 417 -8.99 -3.49 -10.43
CA ARG A 417 -9.89 -4.59 -10.81
C ARG A 417 -9.58 -4.98 -12.25
N LEU A 418 -9.00 -6.16 -12.45
CA LEU A 418 -8.64 -6.69 -13.78
C LEU A 418 -9.84 -6.86 -14.74
N GLU A 419 -11.07 -6.96 -14.22
CA GLU A 419 -12.25 -7.32 -15.03
C GLU A 419 -12.78 -6.17 -15.93
N PRO A 420 -13.01 -4.94 -15.42
CA PRO A 420 -13.29 -3.79 -16.27
C PRO A 420 -12.22 -3.57 -17.34
N TYR A 421 -10.94 -3.72 -16.97
CA TYR A 421 -9.82 -3.55 -17.91
C TYR A 421 -9.88 -4.55 -19.07
N THR A 422 -10.08 -5.84 -18.76
CA THR A 422 -10.19 -6.86 -19.81
C THR A 422 -11.41 -6.66 -20.70
N SER A 423 -12.53 -6.19 -20.15
CA SER A 423 -13.73 -5.90 -20.94
C SER A 423 -13.51 -4.75 -21.94
N MET A 424 -12.78 -3.70 -21.53
CA MET A 424 -12.45 -2.58 -22.42
C MET A 424 -11.44 -2.99 -23.49
N LEU A 425 -10.44 -3.81 -23.15
CA LEU A 425 -9.54 -4.41 -24.13
C LEU A 425 -10.31 -5.27 -25.15
N ASP A 426 -11.20 -6.15 -24.68
CA ASP A 426 -11.97 -7.02 -25.57
C ASP A 426 -12.90 -6.21 -26.49
N ARG A 427 -13.49 -5.09 -26.00
CA ARG A 427 -14.24 -4.14 -26.84
C ARG A 427 -13.36 -3.49 -27.91
N ALA A 428 -12.18 -3.00 -27.54
CA ALA A 428 -11.30 -2.35 -28.51
C ALA A 428 -10.78 -3.34 -29.58
N LEU A 429 -10.50 -4.58 -29.17
CA LEU A 429 -10.00 -5.64 -30.04
C LEU A 429 -11.11 -6.35 -30.85
N SER A 430 -12.38 -5.96 -30.71
CA SER A 430 -13.48 -6.54 -31.50
C SER A 430 -13.60 -5.97 -32.91
N VAL A 431 -12.82 -4.94 -33.23
CA VAL A 431 -12.81 -4.25 -34.52
C VAL A 431 -11.51 -4.58 -35.27
N GLU A 432 -11.54 -4.58 -36.60
CA GLU A 432 -10.33 -4.78 -37.39
C GLU A 432 -9.35 -3.59 -37.25
N PRO A 433 -8.03 -3.87 -37.15
CA PRO A 433 -7.03 -2.83 -37.00
C PRO A 433 -6.95 -1.96 -38.27
N PRO A 434 -7.04 -0.62 -38.16
CA PRO A 434 -6.72 0.23 -39.29
C PRO A 434 -5.21 0.16 -39.59
N PRO A 435 -4.77 0.35 -40.85
CA PRO A 435 -3.36 0.23 -41.22
C PRO A 435 -2.40 1.09 -40.38
N SER A 436 -2.85 2.27 -39.94
CA SER A 436 -2.07 3.19 -39.11
C SER A 436 -1.91 2.75 -37.65
N ALA A 437 -2.72 1.82 -37.16
CA ALA A 437 -2.72 1.41 -35.75
C ALA A 437 -2.37 -0.08 -35.54
N GLY A 438 -1.83 -0.76 -36.56
CA GLY A 438 -1.53 -2.20 -36.47
C GLY A 438 -0.59 -2.58 -35.31
N ALA A 439 0.46 -1.81 -35.06
CA ALA A 439 1.36 -2.01 -33.91
C ALA A 439 0.61 -1.88 -32.57
N LEU A 440 -0.30 -0.91 -32.47
CA LEU A 440 -1.12 -0.67 -31.28
C LEU A 440 -2.06 -1.85 -31.00
N PHE A 441 -2.73 -2.38 -32.03
CA PHE A 441 -3.59 -3.56 -31.91
C PHE A 441 -2.80 -4.84 -31.59
N ALA A 442 -1.62 -5.02 -32.19
CA ALA A 442 -0.73 -6.13 -31.85
C ALA A 442 -0.36 -6.09 -30.37
N ARG A 443 -0.02 -4.90 -29.85
CA ARG A 443 0.28 -4.71 -28.43
C ARG A 443 -0.96 -4.86 -27.53
N GLY A 444 -2.14 -4.47 -28.00
CA GLY A 444 -3.41 -4.75 -27.32
C GLY A 444 -3.67 -6.24 -27.14
N HIS A 445 -3.50 -7.05 -28.20
CA HIS A 445 -3.60 -8.50 -28.12
C HIS A 445 -2.54 -9.11 -27.19
N TYR A 446 -1.30 -8.62 -27.26
CA TYR A 446 -0.21 -9.05 -26.37
C TYR A 446 -0.55 -8.79 -24.89
N THR A 447 -1.03 -7.58 -24.58
CA THR A 447 -1.40 -7.19 -23.21
C THR A 447 -2.58 -8.00 -22.70
N ARG A 448 -3.59 -8.22 -23.55
CA ARG A 448 -4.71 -9.09 -23.22
C ARG A 448 -4.25 -10.54 -22.97
N ALA A 449 -3.29 -11.05 -23.73
CA ALA A 449 -2.69 -12.36 -23.48
C ALA A 449 -1.98 -12.45 -22.12
N LEU A 450 -1.26 -11.39 -21.71
CA LEU A 450 -0.66 -11.32 -20.36
C LEU A 450 -1.72 -11.39 -19.25
N THR A 451 -2.88 -10.74 -19.44
CA THR A 451 -3.99 -10.81 -18.47
C THR A 451 -4.62 -12.20 -18.35
N ASP A 452 -4.61 -12.98 -19.44
CA ASP A 452 -5.07 -14.37 -19.43
C ASP A 452 -4.07 -15.27 -18.72
N LEU A 453 -2.78 -15.07 -18.98
CA LEU A 453 -1.72 -15.80 -18.30
C LEU A 453 -1.79 -15.57 -16.78
N ALA A 454 -1.96 -14.31 -16.35
CA ALA A 454 -2.12 -13.99 -14.92
C ALA A 454 -3.32 -14.70 -14.27
N ARG A 455 -4.40 -14.95 -15.04
CA ARG A 455 -5.60 -15.68 -14.58
C ARG A 455 -5.48 -17.20 -14.71
N GLY A 456 -4.35 -17.73 -15.21
CA GLY A 456 -4.17 -19.17 -15.46
C GLY A 456 -4.86 -19.68 -16.74
N ARG A 457 -5.30 -18.80 -17.64
CA ARG A 457 -5.93 -19.18 -18.92
C ARG A 457 -4.88 -19.38 -20.01
N MET A 458 -4.04 -20.41 -19.85
CA MET A 458 -2.82 -20.58 -20.67
C MET A 458 -3.13 -20.78 -22.17
N MET A 459 -4.16 -21.54 -22.53
CA MET A 459 -4.53 -21.74 -23.94
C MET A 459 -5.06 -20.46 -24.61
N ASP A 460 -5.88 -19.70 -23.87
CA ASP A 460 -6.40 -18.41 -24.33
C ASP A 460 -5.26 -17.40 -24.53
N ALA A 461 -4.30 -17.37 -23.61
CA ALA A 461 -3.10 -16.54 -23.73
C ALA A 461 -2.29 -16.92 -24.98
N PHE A 462 -2.11 -18.22 -25.24
CA PHE A 462 -1.38 -18.70 -26.41
C PHE A 462 -2.03 -18.22 -27.71
N GLY A 463 -3.34 -18.41 -27.85
CA GLY A 463 -4.09 -17.95 -29.02
C GLY A 463 -4.02 -16.44 -29.20
N ARG A 464 -4.08 -15.66 -28.11
CA ARG A 464 -3.95 -14.19 -28.18
C ARG A 464 -2.53 -13.73 -28.53
N PHE A 465 -1.48 -14.41 -28.07
CA PHE A 465 -0.11 -14.10 -28.52
C PHE A 465 0.09 -14.45 -30.00
N GLN A 466 -0.51 -15.54 -30.51
CA GLN A 466 -0.51 -15.82 -31.95
C GLN A 466 -1.21 -14.70 -32.72
N ARG A 467 -2.37 -14.25 -32.23
CA ARG A 467 -3.07 -13.12 -32.85
C ARG A 467 -2.26 -11.82 -32.84
N ALA A 468 -1.55 -11.54 -31.73
CA ALA A 468 -0.63 -10.41 -31.64
C ALA A 468 0.47 -10.49 -32.70
N LEU A 469 1.06 -11.67 -32.89
CA LEU A 469 2.09 -11.92 -33.91
C LEU A 469 1.56 -11.74 -35.34
N GLU A 470 0.36 -12.26 -35.63
CA GLU A 470 -0.30 -12.09 -36.94
C GLU A 470 -0.53 -10.61 -37.28
N VAL A 471 -1.10 -9.85 -36.35
CA VAL A 471 -1.38 -8.42 -36.53
C VAL A 471 -0.07 -7.63 -36.66
N ALA A 472 0.96 -7.98 -35.87
CA ALA A 472 2.27 -7.36 -35.96
C ALA A 472 2.93 -7.59 -37.33
N ARG A 473 2.88 -8.82 -37.85
CA ARG A 473 3.42 -9.14 -39.18
C ARG A 473 2.66 -8.44 -40.30
N ALA A 474 1.32 -8.42 -40.24
CA ALA A 474 0.49 -7.76 -41.24
C ALA A 474 0.73 -6.24 -41.31
N SER A 475 1.12 -5.62 -40.19
CA SER A 475 1.38 -4.18 -40.09
C SER A 475 2.86 -3.80 -40.17
N GLY A 476 3.77 -4.76 -40.28
CA GLY A 476 5.22 -4.51 -40.29
C GLY A 476 5.79 -4.08 -38.92
N ALA A 477 5.05 -4.27 -37.83
CA ALA A 477 5.44 -3.92 -36.47
C ALA A 477 6.44 -4.95 -35.90
N THR A 478 7.72 -4.80 -36.25
CA THR A 478 8.76 -5.79 -35.94
C THR A 478 9.03 -5.95 -34.43
N ALA A 479 8.98 -4.86 -33.65
CA ALA A 479 9.16 -4.91 -32.21
C ALA A 479 8.07 -5.76 -31.53
N GLU A 480 6.81 -5.55 -31.89
CA GLU A 480 5.64 -6.28 -31.40
C GLU A 480 5.70 -7.75 -31.83
N ALA A 481 6.14 -8.03 -33.06
CA ALA A 481 6.34 -9.40 -33.53
C ALA A 481 7.40 -10.14 -32.69
N SER A 482 8.54 -9.51 -32.41
CA SER A 482 9.59 -10.10 -31.56
C SER A 482 9.10 -10.37 -30.13
N ARG A 483 8.36 -9.42 -29.52
CA ARG A 483 7.76 -9.59 -28.19
C ARG A 483 6.77 -10.75 -28.16
N ALA A 484 5.89 -10.87 -29.15
CA ALA A 484 4.93 -11.95 -29.25
C ALA A 484 5.61 -13.31 -29.44
N LEU A 485 6.57 -13.42 -30.37
CA LEU A 485 7.38 -14.64 -30.59
C LEU A 485 8.10 -15.08 -29.32
N THR A 486 8.68 -14.13 -28.60
CA THR A 486 9.42 -14.39 -27.37
C THR A 486 8.52 -14.99 -26.28
N LYS A 487 7.28 -14.48 -26.12
CA LYS A 487 6.30 -15.06 -25.18
C LYS A 487 5.77 -16.41 -25.64
N LEU A 488 5.49 -16.58 -26.95
CA LEU A 488 5.13 -17.88 -27.51
C LEU A 488 6.22 -18.93 -27.29
N GLY A 489 7.48 -18.55 -27.48
CA GLY A 489 8.64 -19.41 -27.21
C GLY A 489 8.68 -19.88 -25.75
N LEU A 490 8.45 -18.97 -24.80
CA LEU A 490 8.39 -19.32 -23.38
C LEU A 490 7.23 -20.27 -23.07
N MET A 491 6.04 -20.05 -23.64
CA MET A 491 4.89 -20.94 -23.43
C MET A 491 5.10 -22.33 -24.04
N LEU A 492 5.72 -22.40 -25.22
CA LEU A 492 6.09 -23.67 -25.86
C LEU A 492 7.16 -24.42 -25.05
N GLU A 493 8.08 -23.70 -24.42
CA GLU A 493 9.06 -24.30 -23.50
C GLU A 493 8.35 -24.95 -22.30
N HIS A 494 7.40 -24.25 -21.68
CA HIS A 494 6.58 -24.79 -20.59
C HIS A 494 5.68 -25.95 -21.03
N ALA A 495 5.21 -25.94 -22.27
CA ALA A 495 4.46 -27.05 -22.88
C ALA A 495 5.35 -28.22 -23.35
N VAL A 496 6.64 -28.19 -23.04
CA VAL A 496 7.64 -29.22 -23.39
C VAL A 496 7.72 -29.46 -24.91
N MET A 497 7.70 -28.37 -25.69
CA MET A 497 7.91 -28.37 -27.14
C MET A 497 9.19 -27.60 -27.52
N PRO A 498 10.39 -28.08 -27.11
CA PRO A 498 11.64 -27.30 -27.14
C PRO A 498 12.08 -26.90 -28.57
N GLU A 499 11.83 -27.73 -29.59
CA GLU A 499 12.18 -27.39 -30.97
C GLU A 499 11.37 -26.21 -31.50
N ARG A 500 10.05 -26.20 -31.23
CA ARG A 500 9.17 -25.09 -31.61
C ARG A 500 9.47 -23.84 -30.80
N ALA A 501 9.79 -24.00 -29.52
CA ALA A 501 10.22 -22.90 -28.65
C ALA A 501 11.50 -22.25 -29.19
N LEU A 502 12.50 -23.05 -29.55
CA LEU A 502 13.77 -22.59 -30.11
C LEU A 502 13.56 -21.83 -31.43
N ALA A 503 12.71 -22.35 -32.32
CA ALA A 503 12.38 -21.66 -33.58
C ALA A 503 11.81 -20.26 -33.33
N CYS A 504 10.89 -20.11 -32.35
CA CYS A 504 10.36 -18.80 -31.97
C CYS A 504 11.45 -17.88 -31.41
N PHE A 505 12.35 -18.40 -30.56
CA PHE A 505 13.43 -17.62 -29.98
C PHE A 505 14.46 -17.16 -31.02
N GLU A 506 14.81 -17.98 -32.00
CA GLU A 506 15.76 -17.60 -33.06
C GLU A 506 15.16 -16.57 -34.04
N GLU A 507 13.88 -16.72 -34.40
CA GLU A 507 13.19 -15.71 -35.20
C GLU A 507 13.14 -14.38 -34.44
N ALA A 508 12.72 -14.41 -33.16
CA ALA A 508 12.69 -13.23 -32.32
C ALA A 508 14.08 -12.60 -32.12
N ARG A 509 15.15 -13.43 -32.06
CA ARG A 509 16.53 -12.98 -31.91
C ARG A 509 16.97 -12.16 -33.12
N THR A 510 16.73 -12.67 -34.33
CA THR A 510 17.05 -11.95 -35.57
C THR A 510 16.44 -10.55 -35.56
N ILE A 511 15.12 -10.49 -35.29
CA ILE A 511 14.39 -9.22 -35.24
C ILE A 511 14.93 -8.31 -34.12
N ALA A 512 15.16 -8.85 -32.93
CA ALA A 512 15.59 -8.05 -31.77
C ALA A 512 17.00 -7.48 -31.92
N PHE A 513 17.91 -8.19 -32.61
CA PHE A 513 19.28 -7.72 -32.83
C PHE A 513 19.39 -6.72 -34.00
N GLU A 514 18.42 -6.71 -34.91
CA GLU A 514 18.31 -5.71 -35.99
C GLU A 514 17.46 -4.49 -35.57
N ALA A 515 16.71 -4.59 -34.47
CA ALA A 515 15.85 -3.52 -33.98
C ALA A 515 16.66 -2.28 -33.57
N LYS A 516 16.19 -1.10 -33.98
CA LYS A 516 16.76 0.19 -33.56
C LYS A 516 16.53 0.47 -32.08
N ASP A 517 15.41 0.02 -31.53
CA ASP A 517 15.11 0.17 -30.10
C ASP A 517 15.79 -0.95 -29.31
N PRO A 518 16.80 -0.64 -28.48
CA PRO A 518 17.52 -1.65 -27.70
C PRO A 518 16.63 -2.32 -26.63
N SER A 519 15.46 -1.75 -26.29
CA SER A 519 14.50 -2.38 -25.36
C SER A 519 14.02 -3.73 -25.87
N VAL A 520 13.86 -3.89 -27.19
CA VAL A 520 13.42 -5.15 -27.82
C VAL A 520 14.46 -6.26 -27.61
N ARG A 521 15.75 -5.91 -27.70
CA ARG A 521 16.85 -6.83 -27.39
C ARG A 521 16.88 -7.21 -25.92
N ALA A 522 16.64 -6.26 -25.02
CA ALA A 522 16.58 -6.53 -23.59
C ALA A 522 15.38 -7.45 -23.22
N ASP A 523 14.20 -7.21 -23.80
CA ASP A 523 13.01 -8.06 -23.64
C ASP A 523 13.29 -9.51 -24.07
N TRP A 524 13.94 -9.69 -25.22
CA TRP A 524 14.36 -11.00 -25.72
C TRP A 524 15.34 -11.68 -24.75
N LEU A 525 16.37 -10.96 -24.29
CA LEU A 525 17.37 -11.49 -23.34
C LEU A 525 16.73 -11.97 -22.05
N ILE A 526 15.81 -11.18 -21.47
CA ILE A 526 15.09 -11.56 -20.25
C ILE A 526 14.28 -12.83 -20.48
N CYS A 527 13.47 -12.90 -21.53
CA CYS A 527 12.63 -14.07 -21.75
C CYS A 527 13.44 -15.32 -22.14
N ARG A 528 14.53 -15.17 -22.89
CA ARG A 528 15.45 -16.27 -23.18
C ARG A 528 16.16 -16.75 -21.91
N GLY A 529 16.53 -15.84 -21.02
CA GLY A 529 17.03 -16.15 -19.68
C GLY A 529 16.05 -17.00 -18.86
N THR A 530 14.75 -16.69 -18.92
CA THR A 530 13.70 -17.50 -18.26
C THR A 530 13.60 -18.90 -18.87
N ALA A 531 13.67 -19.01 -20.19
CA ALA A 531 13.69 -20.32 -20.85
C ALA A 531 14.92 -21.15 -20.45
N PHE A 532 16.10 -20.53 -20.30
CA PHE A 532 17.28 -21.22 -19.80
C PHE A 532 17.12 -21.74 -18.36
N LEU A 533 16.39 -21.02 -17.48
CA LEU A 533 16.07 -21.54 -16.15
C LEU A 533 15.21 -22.81 -16.23
N ALA A 534 14.18 -22.81 -17.08
CA ALA A 534 13.34 -23.99 -17.31
C ALA A 534 14.15 -25.18 -17.88
N GLN A 535 15.25 -24.91 -18.59
CA GLN A 535 16.18 -25.91 -19.14
C GLN A 535 17.30 -26.29 -18.16
N ALA A 536 17.26 -25.85 -16.89
CA ALA A 536 18.33 -26.05 -15.91
C ALA A 536 19.71 -25.53 -16.35
N ARG A 537 19.71 -24.36 -17.03
CA ARG A 537 20.89 -23.65 -17.54
C ARG A 537 21.07 -22.27 -16.86
N PRO A 538 21.19 -22.18 -15.53
CA PRO A 538 21.23 -20.91 -14.81
C PRO A 538 22.44 -20.02 -15.14
N ASN A 539 23.58 -20.58 -15.57
CA ASN A 539 24.73 -19.78 -16.01
C ASN A 539 24.44 -19.00 -17.30
N ASP A 540 23.72 -19.60 -18.24
CA ASP A 540 23.30 -18.92 -19.46
C ASP A 540 22.27 -17.83 -19.17
N THR A 541 21.37 -18.07 -18.20
CA THR A 541 20.48 -17.04 -17.67
C THR A 541 21.28 -15.84 -17.15
N LEU A 542 22.31 -16.06 -16.31
CA LEU A 542 23.15 -14.97 -15.82
C LEU A 542 23.83 -14.20 -16.95
N GLY A 543 24.31 -14.90 -17.99
CA GLY A 543 24.87 -14.27 -19.19
C GLY A 543 23.87 -13.35 -19.90
N CYS A 544 22.61 -13.80 -20.06
CA CYS A 544 21.52 -12.99 -20.60
C CYS A 544 21.21 -11.79 -19.70
N THR A 545 21.14 -11.99 -18.39
CA THR A 545 20.79 -10.95 -17.42
C THR A 545 21.84 -9.84 -17.37
N VAL A 546 23.13 -10.17 -17.43
CA VAL A 546 24.22 -9.16 -17.48
C VAL A 546 24.09 -8.28 -18.73
N GLN A 547 23.83 -8.87 -19.89
CA GLN A 547 23.63 -8.10 -21.12
C GLN A 547 22.38 -7.22 -21.04
N ALA A 548 21.27 -7.76 -20.50
CA ALA A 548 20.03 -7.01 -20.35
C ALA A 548 20.20 -5.83 -19.38
N LEU A 549 20.89 -6.04 -18.25
CA LEU A 549 21.21 -4.99 -17.26
C LEU A 549 21.97 -3.82 -17.90
N SER A 550 23.01 -4.12 -18.70
CA SER A 550 23.78 -3.08 -19.39
C SER A 550 22.91 -2.25 -20.36
N ILE A 551 21.98 -2.91 -21.06
CA ILE A 551 21.05 -2.22 -21.97
C ILE A 551 20.09 -1.33 -21.16
N PHE A 552 19.45 -1.88 -20.12
CA PHE A 552 18.50 -1.14 -19.31
C PHE A 552 19.15 0.05 -18.59
N GLU A 553 20.40 -0.09 -18.14
CA GLU A 553 21.19 1.02 -17.59
C GLU A 553 21.45 2.10 -18.64
N ALA A 554 21.87 1.73 -19.85
CA ALA A 554 22.12 2.69 -20.93
C ALA A 554 20.89 3.50 -21.36
N ILE A 555 19.69 2.90 -21.28
CA ILE A 555 18.43 3.58 -21.62
C ILE A 555 17.69 4.18 -20.41
N GLY A 556 18.25 4.07 -19.21
CA GLY A 556 17.64 4.59 -17.99
C GLY A 556 16.38 3.86 -17.53
N ASP A 557 16.19 2.60 -17.93
CA ASP A 557 15.04 1.79 -17.54
C ASP A 557 15.26 1.12 -16.17
N VAL A 558 14.84 1.81 -15.11
CA VAL A 558 14.92 1.35 -13.72
C VAL A 558 14.12 0.05 -13.51
N ARG A 559 12.95 -0.08 -14.14
CA ARG A 559 12.09 -1.26 -14.02
C ARG A 559 12.75 -2.46 -14.68
N GLY A 560 13.25 -2.29 -15.90
CA GLY A 560 14.01 -3.33 -16.61
C GLY A 560 15.20 -3.83 -15.78
N ARG A 561 15.95 -2.91 -15.14
CA ARG A 561 17.04 -3.26 -14.22
C ARG A 561 16.57 -4.06 -13.02
N ALA A 562 15.43 -3.71 -12.42
CA ALA A 562 14.86 -4.45 -11.30
C ALA A 562 14.44 -5.88 -11.71
N CYS A 563 13.72 -6.01 -12.83
CA CYS A 563 13.32 -7.30 -13.40
C CYS A 563 14.53 -8.20 -13.70
N ALA A 564 15.58 -7.63 -14.30
CA ALA A 564 16.81 -8.34 -14.58
C ALA A 564 17.49 -8.82 -13.28
N ASN A 565 17.62 -7.95 -12.27
CA ASN A 565 18.18 -8.36 -10.97
C ASN A 565 17.35 -9.45 -10.28
N ALA A 566 16.02 -9.39 -10.34
CA ALA A 566 15.15 -10.43 -9.80
C ALA A 566 15.37 -11.78 -10.52
N GLN A 567 15.57 -11.77 -11.84
CA GLN A 567 15.91 -12.97 -12.60
C GLN A 567 17.31 -13.51 -12.27
N ALA A 568 18.31 -12.64 -12.11
CA ALA A 568 19.64 -13.04 -11.64
C ALA A 568 19.55 -13.70 -10.27
N ALA A 569 18.78 -13.13 -9.34
CA ALA A 569 18.58 -13.72 -8.01
C ALA A 569 18.03 -15.15 -8.12
N LEU A 570 17.02 -15.39 -8.96
CA LEU A 570 16.49 -16.72 -9.21
C LEU A 570 17.54 -17.68 -9.80
N ALA A 571 18.35 -17.23 -10.76
CA ALA A 571 19.43 -18.04 -11.32
C ALA A 571 20.51 -18.40 -10.28
N LEU A 572 20.85 -17.46 -9.39
CA LEU A 572 21.84 -17.64 -8.32
C LEU A 572 21.31 -18.59 -7.23
N VAL A 573 20.02 -18.52 -6.91
CA VAL A 573 19.34 -19.54 -6.08
C VAL A 573 19.49 -20.91 -6.73
N SER A 574 19.23 -21.03 -8.05
CA SER A 574 19.42 -22.27 -8.81
C SER A 574 20.86 -22.77 -8.88
N LEU A 575 21.84 -21.92 -8.62
CA LEU A 575 23.25 -22.30 -8.47
C LEU A 575 23.65 -22.53 -7.01
N GLY A 576 22.81 -22.17 -6.04
CA GLY A 576 23.10 -22.32 -4.59
C GLY A 576 24.00 -21.21 -4.05
N ARG A 577 24.21 -20.14 -4.83
CA ARG A 577 25.03 -18.98 -4.49
C ARG A 577 24.19 -17.99 -3.68
N ALA A 578 23.86 -18.38 -2.45
CA ALA A 578 22.88 -17.66 -1.63
C ALA A 578 23.28 -16.20 -1.32
N ASP A 579 24.57 -15.92 -1.13
CA ASP A 579 25.07 -14.55 -0.87
C ASP A 579 24.84 -13.61 -2.05
N GLU A 580 25.17 -14.07 -3.25
CA GLU A 580 24.97 -13.29 -4.47
C GLU A 580 23.49 -13.19 -4.82
N ALA A 581 22.71 -14.24 -4.56
CA ALA A 581 21.26 -14.22 -4.75
C ALA A 581 20.58 -13.18 -3.85
N GLU A 582 20.97 -13.10 -2.58
CA GLU A 582 20.48 -12.07 -1.65
C GLU A 582 20.85 -10.67 -2.13
N HIS A 583 22.10 -10.46 -2.56
CA HIS A 583 22.53 -9.16 -3.07
C HIS A 583 21.72 -8.72 -4.30
N ALA A 584 21.53 -9.62 -5.27
CA ALA A 584 20.74 -9.36 -6.47
C ALA A 584 19.25 -9.08 -6.13
N ALA A 585 18.67 -9.85 -5.21
CA ALA A 585 17.29 -9.66 -4.77
C ALA A 585 17.10 -8.32 -4.05
N LEU A 586 18.00 -7.96 -3.12
CA LEU A 586 17.94 -6.68 -2.41
C LEU A 586 18.16 -5.50 -3.37
N THR A 587 19.03 -5.63 -4.36
CA THR A 587 19.22 -4.61 -5.41
C THR A 587 17.94 -4.43 -6.22
N ALA A 588 17.27 -5.52 -6.61
CA ALA A 588 15.96 -5.44 -7.26
C ALA A 588 14.94 -4.73 -6.36
N LEU A 589 14.85 -5.10 -5.08
CA LEU A 589 13.91 -4.48 -4.15
C LEU A 589 14.16 -2.98 -3.95
N ALA A 590 15.42 -2.56 -3.83
CA ALA A 590 15.79 -1.15 -3.70
C ALA A 590 15.39 -0.34 -4.95
N LEU A 591 15.63 -0.87 -6.15
CA LEU A 591 15.17 -0.25 -7.41
C LEU A 591 13.64 -0.17 -7.50
N LEU A 592 12.94 -1.03 -6.75
CA LEU A 592 11.49 -1.10 -6.72
C LEU A 592 10.85 -0.31 -5.57
N GLU A 593 11.61 0.25 -4.62
CA GLU A 593 11.07 0.99 -3.47
C GLU A 593 10.21 2.19 -3.91
N GLU A 594 10.61 2.84 -4.99
CA GLU A 594 9.91 3.99 -5.58
C GLU A 594 8.95 3.60 -6.73
N THR A 595 8.84 2.31 -7.04
CA THR A 595 7.99 1.82 -8.13
C THR A 595 6.83 0.98 -7.59
N GLU A 596 5.63 1.15 -8.15
CA GLU A 596 4.50 0.26 -7.83
C GLU A 596 4.54 -1.07 -8.61
N ASP A 597 5.71 -1.59 -9.01
CA ASP A 597 5.80 -2.90 -9.68
C ASP A 597 5.84 -4.04 -8.65
N TYR A 598 4.65 -4.37 -8.14
CA TYR A 598 4.49 -5.40 -7.11
C TYR A 598 4.83 -6.80 -7.62
N ARG A 599 4.70 -7.06 -8.93
CA ARG A 599 5.03 -8.38 -9.50
C ARG A 599 6.54 -8.63 -9.43
N ALA A 600 7.35 -7.69 -9.90
CA ALA A 600 8.81 -7.80 -9.80
C ALA A 600 9.28 -7.87 -8.33
N ARG A 601 8.61 -7.13 -7.44
CA ARG A 601 8.87 -7.17 -5.99
C ARG A 601 8.61 -8.54 -5.40
N ALA A 602 7.49 -9.18 -5.74
CA ALA A 602 7.15 -10.51 -5.26
C ALA A 602 8.12 -11.59 -5.76
N TYR A 603 8.63 -11.46 -7.00
CA TYR A 603 9.69 -12.34 -7.50
C TYR A 603 10.99 -12.17 -6.73
N ALA A 604 11.44 -10.94 -6.51
CA ALA A 604 12.65 -10.67 -5.72
C ALA A 604 12.53 -11.18 -4.27
N LEU A 605 11.36 -10.98 -3.64
CA LEU A 605 11.05 -11.53 -2.30
C LEU A 605 11.06 -13.05 -2.27
N SER A 606 10.51 -13.71 -3.31
CA SER A 606 10.54 -15.17 -3.42
C SER A 606 11.96 -15.70 -3.55
N SER A 607 12.79 -15.06 -4.36
CA SER A 607 14.21 -15.41 -4.47
C SER A 607 14.98 -15.16 -3.17
N LEU A 608 14.70 -14.06 -2.45
CA LEU A 608 15.31 -13.77 -1.16
C LEU A 608 14.91 -14.81 -0.10
N GLY A 609 13.63 -15.21 -0.08
CA GLY A 609 13.14 -16.29 0.78
C GLY A 609 13.89 -17.60 0.54
N ARG A 610 14.07 -17.98 -0.73
CA ARG A 610 14.84 -19.19 -1.10
C ARG A 610 16.34 -19.07 -0.82
N ALA A 611 16.93 -17.88 -0.96
CA ALA A 611 18.31 -17.64 -0.55
C ALA A 611 18.49 -17.78 0.97
N ASN A 612 17.50 -17.36 1.77
CA ASN A 612 17.48 -17.56 3.22
C ASN A 612 17.33 -19.04 3.60
N GLN A 613 16.46 -19.76 2.89
CA GLN A 613 16.27 -21.20 3.06
C GLN A 613 17.58 -21.96 2.87
N ILE A 614 18.33 -21.70 1.78
CA ILE A 614 19.62 -22.35 1.51
C ILE A 614 20.63 -22.14 2.64
N ARG A 615 20.53 -21.02 3.37
CA ARG A 615 21.39 -20.71 4.54
C ARG A 615 20.86 -21.25 5.87
N GLY A 616 19.74 -21.97 5.87
CA GLY A 616 19.09 -22.45 7.11
C GLY A 616 18.41 -21.35 7.92
N ARG A 617 18.21 -20.16 7.36
CA ARG A 617 17.48 -19.04 8.00
C ARG A 617 15.98 -19.18 7.76
N PHE A 618 15.37 -20.22 8.32
CA PHE A 618 14.00 -20.65 7.97
C PHE A 618 12.92 -19.64 8.36
N VAL A 619 13.09 -18.93 9.49
CA VAL A 619 12.16 -17.87 9.91
C VAL A 619 12.17 -16.72 8.90
N GLU A 620 13.35 -16.20 8.57
CA GLU A 620 13.49 -15.12 7.59
C GLU A 620 13.08 -15.57 6.18
N ALA A 621 13.26 -16.85 5.84
CA ALA A 621 12.78 -17.42 4.58
C ALA A 621 11.24 -17.41 4.53
N SER A 622 10.58 -17.86 5.62
CA SER A 622 9.12 -17.90 5.71
C SER A 622 8.51 -16.51 5.63
N ASP A 623 9.06 -15.54 6.36
CA ASP A 623 8.58 -14.15 6.37
C ASP A 623 8.60 -13.54 4.96
N LYS A 624 9.70 -13.75 4.21
CA LYS A 624 9.83 -13.21 2.84
C LYS A 624 8.92 -13.89 1.83
N LEU A 625 8.73 -15.20 1.94
CA LEU A 625 7.76 -15.91 1.11
C LEU A 625 6.31 -15.54 1.46
N GLU A 626 6.02 -15.20 2.72
CA GLU A 626 4.71 -14.68 3.13
C GLU A 626 4.42 -13.29 2.57
N GLU A 627 5.39 -12.37 2.60
CA GLU A 627 5.29 -11.08 1.91
C GLU A 627 5.04 -11.27 0.40
N ALA A 628 5.80 -12.14 -0.27
CA ALA A 628 5.60 -12.43 -1.69
C ALA A 628 4.20 -13.01 -1.98
N LEU A 629 3.75 -13.94 -1.14
CA LEU A 629 2.43 -14.57 -1.25
C LEU A 629 1.29 -13.56 -1.11
N ALA A 630 1.40 -12.64 -0.15
CA ALA A 630 0.40 -11.58 0.05
C ALA A 630 0.27 -10.69 -1.19
N ILE A 631 1.41 -10.37 -1.82
CA ILE A 631 1.43 -9.59 -3.07
C ILE A 631 0.79 -10.38 -4.21
N HIS A 632 1.21 -11.64 -4.45
CA HIS A 632 0.64 -12.47 -5.53
C HIS A 632 -0.88 -12.62 -5.41
N ARG A 633 -1.39 -12.77 -4.18
CA ARG A 633 -2.83 -12.78 -3.91
C ARG A 633 -3.50 -11.45 -4.23
N GLY A 634 -2.89 -10.34 -3.86
CA GLY A 634 -3.42 -9.00 -4.12
C GLY A 634 -3.53 -8.68 -5.61
N ILE A 635 -2.54 -9.08 -6.41
CA ILE A 635 -2.55 -8.87 -7.88
C ILE A 635 -3.28 -9.99 -8.65
N GLY A 636 -3.73 -11.04 -7.96
CA GLY A 636 -4.45 -12.16 -8.56
C GLY A 636 -3.59 -13.12 -9.41
N ASP A 637 -2.27 -13.15 -9.20
CA ASP A 637 -1.35 -14.06 -9.89
C ASP A 637 -1.40 -15.46 -9.29
N ARG A 638 -2.33 -16.29 -9.78
CA ARG A 638 -2.63 -17.61 -9.22
C ARG A 638 -1.48 -18.60 -9.33
N TRP A 639 -0.73 -18.52 -10.42
CA TRP A 639 0.39 -19.43 -10.67
C TRP A 639 1.53 -19.16 -9.68
N CYS A 640 1.94 -17.89 -9.53
CA CYS A 640 2.98 -17.52 -8.57
C CYS A 640 2.52 -17.67 -7.11
N GLU A 641 1.22 -17.47 -6.84
CA GLU A 641 0.63 -17.81 -5.52
C GLU A 641 0.88 -19.28 -5.17
N GLY A 642 0.65 -20.19 -6.13
CA GLY A 642 0.90 -21.62 -5.98
C GLY A 642 2.38 -21.96 -5.73
N LEU A 643 3.29 -21.34 -6.48
CA LEU A 643 4.73 -21.52 -6.27
C LEU A 643 5.19 -21.02 -4.89
N ALA A 644 4.77 -19.83 -4.47
CA ALA A 644 5.12 -19.28 -3.16
C ALA A 644 4.63 -20.17 -2.02
N LEU A 645 3.43 -20.78 -2.16
CA LEU A 645 2.94 -21.79 -1.21
C LEU A 645 3.82 -23.04 -1.20
N GLY A 646 4.22 -23.54 -2.37
CA GLY A 646 5.11 -24.70 -2.48
C GLY A 646 6.45 -24.46 -1.81
N TYR A 647 7.08 -23.32 -2.08
CA TYR A 647 8.35 -22.93 -1.44
C TYR A 647 8.23 -22.73 0.08
N ARG A 648 7.08 -22.25 0.59
CA ARG A 648 6.82 -22.25 2.04
C ARG A 648 6.73 -23.67 2.60
N GLY A 649 6.17 -24.61 1.83
CA GLY A 649 6.18 -26.02 2.14
C GLY A 649 7.60 -26.58 2.24
N ASP A 650 8.46 -26.22 1.27
CA ASP A 650 9.87 -26.62 1.26
C ASP A 650 10.62 -26.12 2.49
N VAL A 651 10.45 -24.83 2.83
CA VAL A 651 11.03 -24.23 4.05
C VAL A 651 10.54 -24.93 5.30
N ALA A 652 9.22 -25.17 5.42
CA ALA A 652 8.65 -25.84 6.57
C ALA A 652 9.15 -27.29 6.71
N PHE A 653 9.37 -27.99 5.59
CA PHE A 653 9.84 -29.38 5.63
C PHE A 653 11.32 -29.48 6.01
N GLU A 654 12.17 -28.58 5.50
CA GLU A 654 13.57 -28.48 5.94
C GLU A 654 13.70 -28.04 7.42
N ASP A 655 12.74 -27.25 7.93
CA ASP A 655 12.63 -26.79 9.33
C ASP A 655 11.91 -27.79 10.25
N ASP A 656 11.76 -29.05 9.82
CA ASP A 656 11.14 -30.15 10.57
C ASP A 656 9.67 -29.95 10.99
N ARG A 657 8.94 -29.08 10.29
CA ARG A 657 7.51 -28.82 10.49
C ARG A 657 6.68 -29.51 9.42
N ALA A 658 6.69 -30.84 9.42
CA ALA A 658 6.02 -31.67 8.42
C ALA A 658 4.50 -31.39 8.29
N GLU A 659 3.80 -31.07 9.38
CA GLU A 659 2.38 -30.71 9.33
C GLU A 659 2.13 -29.37 8.61
N ASP A 660 2.97 -28.36 8.86
CA ASP A 660 2.90 -27.08 8.16
C ASP A 660 3.24 -27.26 6.67
N ALA A 661 4.28 -28.05 6.38
CA ALA A 661 4.67 -28.41 5.02
C ALA A 661 3.51 -29.07 4.26
N ARG A 662 2.83 -30.03 4.89
CA ARG A 662 1.64 -30.71 4.34
C ARG A 662 0.53 -29.72 4.00
N VAL A 663 0.24 -28.77 4.88
CA VAL A 663 -0.79 -27.73 4.63
C VAL A 663 -0.41 -26.86 3.44
N HIS A 664 0.84 -26.42 3.39
CA HIS A 664 1.35 -25.56 2.31
C HIS A 664 1.38 -26.27 0.95
N TYR A 665 1.92 -27.49 0.87
CA TYR A 665 1.96 -28.25 -0.38
C TYR A 665 0.56 -28.58 -0.89
N ARG A 666 -0.37 -28.95 -0.02
CA ARG A 666 -1.76 -29.21 -0.43
C ARG A 666 -2.40 -27.98 -1.06
N ALA A 667 -2.19 -26.80 -0.44
CA ALA A 667 -2.67 -25.55 -1.00
C ALA A 667 -1.98 -25.21 -2.33
N ALA A 668 -0.66 -25.47 -2.45
CA ALA A 668 0.10 -25.25 -3.68
C ALA A 668 -0.43 -26.09 -4.84
N VAL A 669 -0.61 -27.41 -4.64
CA VAL A 669 -1.15 -28.34 -5.64
C VAL A 669 -2.51 -27.86 -6.16
N THR A 670 -3.46 -27.60 -5.25
CA THR A 670 -4.81 -27.13 -5.64
C THR A 670 -4.75 -25.83 -6.46
N LYS A 671 -3.87 -24.91 -6.10
CA LYS A 671 -3.71 -23.63 -6.80
C LYS A 671 -3.09 -23.79 -8.18
N LEU A 672 -2.05 -24.61 -8.30
CA LEU A 672 -1.33 -24.85 -9.55
C LEU A 672 -2.18 -25.66 -10.54
N GLU A 673 -2.91 -26.69 -10.09
CA GLU A 673 -3.88 -27.41 -10.91
C GLU A 673 -4.99 -26.48 -11.42
N GLY A 674 -5.52 -25.63 -10.54
CA GLY A 674 -6.51 -24.60 -10.92
C GLY A 674 -5.97 -23.52 -11.87
N ALA A 675 -4.64 -23.37 -11.96
CA ALA A 675 -3.95 -22.49 -12.91
C ALA A 675 -3.51 -23.22 -14.19
N GLY A 676 -3.79 -24.52 -14.33
CA GLY A 676 -3.40 -25.34 -15.48
C GLY A 676 -1.93 -25.72 -15.52
N ASP A 677 -1.20 -25.59 -14.41
CA ASP A 677 0.20 -26.01 -14.31
C ASP A 677 0.29 -27.49 -13.94
N GLY A 678 0.79 -28.30 -14.87
CA GLY A 678 1.01 -29.74 -14.64
C GLY A 678 2.35 -30.06 -14.00
N TYR A 679 3.36 -29.20 -14.18
CA TYR A 679 4.74 -29.47 -13.77
C TYR A 679 4.95 -29.29 -12.26
N TYR A 680 4.81 -28.05 -11.78
CA TYR A 680 5.02 -27.71 -10.37
C TYR A 680 3.93 -28.31 -9.49
N SER A 681 2.69 -28.45 -9.99
CA SER A 681 1.65 -29.20 -9.30
C SER A 681 2.14 -30.61 -8.95
N ALA A 682 2.75 -31.30 -9.90
CA ALA A 682 3.17 -32.67 -9.71
C ALA A 682 4.46 -32.79 -8.86
N VAL A 683 5.39 -31.83 -8.97
CA VAL A 683 6.54 -31.70 -8.06
C VAL A 683 6.07 -31.54 -6.61
N PHE A 684 5.18 -30.58 -6.33
CA PHE A 684 4.67 -30.36 -4.98
C PHE A 684 3.72 -31.46 -4.50
N ALA A 685 3.06 -32.20 -5.40
CA ALA A 685 2.31 -33.41 -5.04
C ALA A 685 3.24 -34.53 -4.54
N ALA A 686 4.41 -34.71 -5.16
CA ALA A 686 5.42 -35.66 -4.66
C ALA A 686 5.96 -35.23 -3.29
N ALA A 687 6.23 -33.94 -3.10
CA ALA A 687 6.67 -33.38 -1.82
C ALA A 687 5.57 -33.49 -0.73
N LEU A 688 4.28 -33.31 -1.09
CA LEU A 688 3.15 -33.50 -0.19
C LEU A 688 3.09 -34.93 0.36
N VAL A 689 3.26 -35.95 -0.50
CA VAL A 689 3.27 -37.36 -0.08
C VAL A 689 4.41 -37.62 0.89
N ALA A 690 5.59 -37.03 0.62
CA ALA A 690 6.71 -37.10 1.55
C ALA A 690 6.36 -36.42 2.89
N ALA A 691 5.80 -35.21 2.91
CA ALA A 691 5.40 -34.55 4.14
C ALA A 691 4.34 -35.33 4.94
N GLU A 692 3.33 -35.90 4.26
CA GLU A 692 2.32 -36.78 4.87
C GLU A 692 2.94 -38.04 5.49
N ALA A 693 4.04 -38.54 4.92
CA ALA A 693 4.77 -39.68 5.44
C ALA A 693 5.48 -39.41 6.76
N TRP A 694 5.70 -38.14 7.11
CA TRP A 694 6.41 -37.69 8.31
C TRP A 694 5.50 -37.04 9.36
N CYS A 695 4.19 -36.95 9.10
CA CYS A 695 3.20 -36.41 10.04
C CYS A 695 2.83 -37.42 11.14
N GLU A 696 2.68 -36.96 12.38
CA GLU A 696 2.38 -37.80 13.57
C GLU A 696 0.97 -38.41 13.57
N ARG A 697 -0.02 -37.77 12.93
CA ARG A 697 -1.45 -38.17 13.00
C ARG A 697 -2.12 -38.40 11.64
N GLY A 698 -1.36 -38.61 10.56
CA GLY A 698 -1.90 -38.85 9.22
C GLY A 698 -1.78 -40.32 8.81
N GLY A 699 -2.89 -40.97 8.45
CA GLY A 699 -2.82 -42.23 7.71
C GLY A 699 -2.04 -42.03 6.40
N TRP A 700 -1.14 -42.95 6.06
CA TRP A 700 -0.46 -42.94 4.77
C TRP A 700 -1.50 -42.97 3.66
N SER A 701 -1.68 -41.85 2.96
CA SER A 701 -2.47 -41.80 1.74
C SER A 701 -1.56 -42.21 0.58
N VAL A 702 -1.96 -43.24 -0.17
CA VAL A 702 -1.31 -43.54 -1.45
C VAL A 702 -1.52 -42.32 -2.35
N PRO A 703 -0.49 -41.79 -3.04
CA PRO A 703 -0.65 -40.67 -3.95
C PRO A 703 -1.87 -40.89 -4.85
N PRO A 704 -2.68 -39.84 -5.14
CA PRO A 704 -3.77 -39.98 -6.10
C PRO A 704 -3.18 -40.55 -7.40
N PRO A 705 -3.76 -41.63 -7.96
CA PRO A 705 -3.13 -42.46 -9.00
C PRO A 705 -2.64 -41.73 -10.26
N GLY A 706 -3.01 -40.47 -10.50
CA GLY A 706 -2.56 -39.69 -11.66
C GLY A 706 -1.37 -38.76 -11.44
N SER A 707 -1.01 -38.40 -10.20
CA SER A 707 0.00 -37.34 -9.93
C SER A 707 1.42 -37.75 -10.36
N VAL A 708 1.84 -38.96 -9.99
CA VAL A 708 3.14 -39.55 -10.35
C VAL A 708 3.20 -39.89 -11.84
N GLU A 709 2.13 -40.45 -12.42
CA GLU A 709 2.03 -40.77 -13.86
C GLU A 709 2.01 -39.52 -14.77
N THR A 710 1.72 -38.34 -14.22
CA THR A 710 1.77 -37.07 -14.95
C THR A 710 3.20 -36.57 -15.07
N VAL A 711 4.03 -36.69 -14.01
CA VAL A 711 5.48 -36.37 -14.08
C VAL A 711 6.21 -37.29 -15.06
N THR A 712 5.96 -38.59 -14.98
CA THR A 712 6.65 -39.58 -15.83
C THR A 712 6.34 -39.38 -17.33
N ARG A 713 5.19 -38.78 -17.67
CA ARG A 713 4.80 -38.46 -19.05
C ARG A 713 5.45 -37.20 -19.62
N MET A 714 5.99 -36.31 -18.79
CA MET A 714 6.56 -35.02 -19.23
C MET A 714 7.95 -35.14 -19.87
N GLY A 715 8.63 -36.28 -19.71
CA GLY A 715 9.76 -36.65 -20.56
C GLY A 715 11.09 -35.93 -20.30
N ARG A 716 11.26 -35.19 -19.19
CA ARG A 716 12.57 -34.62 -18.82
C ARG A 716 13.29 -35.46 -17.74
N PRO A 717 14.62 -35.71 -17.87
CA PRO A 717 15.37 -36.54 -16.91
C PRO A 717 15.36 -36.04 -15.46
N ASN A 718 15.36 -34.72 -15.24
CA ASN A 718 15.40 -34.12 -13.90
C ASN A 718 14.11 -34.33 -13.11
N GLU A 719 12.97 -34.40 -13.80
CA GLU A 719 11.65 -34.60 -13.19
C GLU A 719 11.53 -35.97 -12.53
N GLN A 720 12.03 -37.01 -13.19
CA GLN A 720 12.06 -38.36 -12.64
C GLN A 720 12.94 -38.44 -11.39
N ILE A 721 14.08 -37.73 -11.39
CA ILE A 721 15.00 -37.67 -10.24
C ILE A 721 14.31 -37.03 -9.03
N ILE A 722 13.58 -35.92 -9.21
CA ILE A 722 12.84 -35.25 -8.13
C ILE A 722 11.81 -36.20 -7.51
N VAL A 723 11.03 -36.89 -8.35
CA VAL A 723 10.02 -37.85 -7.89
C VAL A 723 10.66 -39.02 -7.15
N ASP A 724 11.77 -39.56 -7.66
CA ASP A 724 12.48 -40.68 -7.02
C ASP A 724 13.04 -40.28 -5.65
N LEU A 725 13.57 -39.05 -5.52
CA LEU A 725 14.04 -38.50 -4.25
C LEU A 725 12.89 -38.37 -3.25
N HIS A 726 11.78 -37.73 -3.62
CA HIS A 726 10.63 -37.59 -2.71
C HIS A 726 9.97 -38.94 -2.38
N ARG A 727 9.97 -39.91 -3.30
CA ARG A 727 9.51 -41.27 -3.02
C ARG A 727 10.40 -41.96 -1.99
N ALA A 728 11.72 -41.81 -2.09
CA ALA A 728 12.65 -42.32 -1.07
C ALA A 728 12.42 -41.63 0.28
N THR A 729 12.19 -40.31 0.29
CA THR A 729 11.83 -39.55 1.50
C THR A 729 10.54 -40.06 2.15
N ALA A 730 9.51 -40.33 1.36
CA ALA A 730 8.24 -40.87 1.84
C ALA A 730 8.40 -42.30 2.40
N ALA A 731 9.16 -43.15 1.72
CA ALA A 731 9.43 -44.52 2.19
C ALA A 731 10.17 -44.53 3.53
N LEU A 732 11.15 -43.64 3.71
CA LEU A 732 11.89 -43.48 4.96
C LEU A 732 10.97 -43.04 6.12
N GLY A 733 10.09 -42.05 5.89
CA GLY A 733 9.14 -41.59 6.91
C GLY A 733 8.08 -42.63 7.30
N ALA A 734 7.56 -43.36 6.31
CA ALA A 734 6.63 -44.48 6.56
C ALA A 734 7.29 -45.59 7.40
N HIS A 735 8.57 -45.88 7.14
CA HIS A 735 9.32 -46.86 7.92
C HIS A 735 9.51 -46.40 9.37
N GLN A 736 9.95 -45.16 9.61
CA GLN A 736 10.10 -44.61 10.97
C GLN A 736 8.81 -44.68 11.79
N ARG A 737 7.64 -44.37 11.19
CA ARG A 737 6.35 -44.43 11.89
C ARG A 737 5.88 -45.84 12.19
N SER A 738 6.25 -46.81 11.36
CA SER A 738 5.83 -48.21 11.53
C SER A 738 6.44 -48.88 12.77
N GLY A 739 7.50 -48.31 13.35
CA GLY A 739 8.19 -48.85 14.52
C GLY A 739 8.75 -50.27 14.32
N ALA A 740 8.80 -50.77 13.08
CA ALA A 740 9.11 -52.14 12.78
C ALA A 740 10.62 -52.38 12.85
N GLY A 741 11.07 -53.00 13.94
CA GLY A 741 12.44 -53.51 14.08
C GLY A 741 12.75 -54.55 13.00
N ALA A 742 13.64 -54.21 12.07
CA ALA A 742 14.39 -55.16 11.27
C ALA A 742 15.64 -54.46 10.69
N ILE A 743 16.80 -54.76 11.28
CA ILE A 743 18.13 -54.28 10.86
C ILE A 743 18.38 -54.52 9.35
N ALA A 744 17.74 -55.54 8.75
CA ALA A 744 17.85 -55.84 7.32
C ALA A 744 16.96 -54.98 6.38
N ALA A 745 15.83 -54.47 6.86
CA ALA A 745 14.98 -53.56 6.07
C ALA A 745 15.56 -52.14 6.05
N ASP A 746 16.20 -51.75 7.15
CA ASP A 746 16.86 -50.46 7.36
C ASP A 746 18.01 -50.26 6.35
N ASP A 747 18.84 -51.28 6.14
CA ASP A 747 19.90 -51.29 5.13
C ASP A 747 19.34 -51.12 3.70
N SER A 748 18.25 -51.81 3.36
CA SER A 748 17.69 -51.76 2.00
C SER A 748 17.13 -50.39 1.63
N LEU A 749 16.47 -49.72 2.58
CA LEU A 749 15.92 -48.37 2.41
C LEU A 749 17.03 -47.31 2.42
N HIS A 750 18.02 -47.44 3.32
CA HIS A 750 19.21 -46.58 3.33
C HIS A 750 20.00 -46.71 2.03
N VAL A 751 20.18 -47.92 1.50
CA VAL A 751 20.84 -48.17 0.21
C VAL A 751 20.02 -47.56 -0.94
N ALA A 752 18.70 -47.74 -0.95
CA ALA A 752 17.84 -47.17 -1.99
C ALA A 752 17.86 -45.63 -2.00
N ALA A 753 17.80 -45.02 -0.82
CA ALA A 753 17.87 -43.57 -0.64
C ALA A 753 19.25 -43.01 -1.01
N SER A 754 20.33 -43.68 -0.56
CA SER A 754 21.71 -43.34 -0.94
C SER A 754 21.94 -43.49 -2.44
N ALA A 755 21.36 -44.50 -3.08
CA ALA A 755 21.44 -44.70 -4.52
C ALA A 755 20.65 -43.61 -5.27
N ALA A 756 19.50 -43.15 -4.75
CA ALA A 756 18.77 -42.03 -5.32
C ALA A 756 19.59 -40.73 -5.25
N ILE A 757 20.23 -40.45 -4.12
CA ILE A 757 21.16 -39.32 -3.95
C ILE A 757 22.35 -39.44 -4.92
N ALA A 758 22.96 -40.62 -5.02
CA ALA A 758 24.08 -40.86 -5.93
C ALA A 758 23.70 -40.63 -7.41
N ARG A 759 22.51 -41.08 -7.82
CA ARG A 759 21.98 -40.80 -9.16
C ARG A 759 21.77 -39.30 -9.38
N ALA A 760 21.15 -38.61 -8.41
CA ALA A 760 20.96 -37.17 -8.46
C ALA A 760 22.28 -36.40 -8.56
N ARG A 761 23.35 -36.95 -7.96
CA ARG A 761 24.69 -36.37 -7.95
C ARG A 761 25.59 -36.78 -9.12
N SER A 762 25.16 -37.69 -10.00
CA SER A 762 25.99 -38.13 -11.14
C SER A 762 26.58 -36.93 -11.91
N GLN A 763 27.89 -36.96 -12.16
CA GLN A 763 28.63 -35.86 -12.77
C GLN A 763 28.41 -35.80 -14.29
N ALA A 764 28.59 -34.61 -14.87
CA ALA A 764 28.67 -34.47 -16.33
C ALA A 764 29.99 -35.06 -16.85
N ALA A 765 30.03 -35.44 -18.14
CA ALA A 765 31.23 -35.98 -18.79
C ALA A 765 32.49 -35.09 -18.62
N ASP A 766 32.29 -33.78 -18.41
CA ASP A 766 33.35 -32.78 -18.30
C ASP A 766 33.81 -32.50 -16.85
N GLY A 767 33.47 -33.36 -15.88
CA GLY A 767 33.96 -33.27 -14.48
C GLY A 767 33.32 -32.18 -13.60
N GLY A 768 32.30 -31.48 -14.12
CA GLY A 768 31.49 -30.52 -13.35
C GLY A 768 30.22 -31.14 -12.74
N PRO A 769 29.43 -30.36 -11.97
CA PRO A 769 28.12 -30.79 -11.48
C PRO A 769 27.24 -31.23 -12.67
N GLY A 770 26.64 -32.41 -12.55
CA GLY A 770 25.79 -32.98 -13.58
C GLY A 770 24.56 -32.12 -13.90
N PRO A 771 23.87 -32.38 -15.02
CA PRO A 771 22.68 -31.61 -15.43
C PRO A 771 21.57 -31.56 -14.36
N SER A 772 21.45 -32.62 -13.56
CA SER A 772 20.51 -32.73 -12.44
C SER A 772 20.86 -31.84 -11.26
N GLN A 773 22.16 -31.69 -10.94
CA GLN A 773 22.62 -30.84 -9.83
C GLN A 773 22.40 -29.33 -10.09
N ARG A 774 22.08 -28.93 -11.32
CA ARG A 774 21.77 -27.55 -11.69
C ARG A 774 20.31 -27.17 -11.44
N SER A 775 19.44 -28.15 -11.22
CA SER A 775 18.06 -27.91 -10.77
C SER A 775 18.06 -27.63 -9.26
N GLU A 776 17.31 -26.63 -8.83
CA GLU A 776 17.16 -26.39 -7.40
C GLU A 776 16.22 -27.37 -6.72
N ASP A 777 15.13 -27.78 -7.36
CA ASP A 777 14.19 -28.74 -6.80
C ASP A 777 14.90 -30.09 -6.53
N VAL A 778 15.79 -30.52 -7.43
CA VAL A 778 16.65 -31.70 -7.22
C VAL A 778 17.56 -31.52 -6.00
N ARG A 779 18.18 -30.34 -5.84
CA ARG A 779 19.08 -30.07 -4.71
C ARG A 779 18.33 -29.97 -3.39
N PHE A 780 17.15 -29.35 -3.38
CA PHE A 780 16.26 -29.34 -2.22
C PHE A 780 15.89 -30.77 -1.81
N ALA A 781 15.33 -31.56 -2.73
CA ALA A 781 14.93 -32.93 -2.44
C ALA A 781 16.11 -33.80 -1.97
N THR A 782 17.30 -33.56 -2.53
CA THR A 782 18.55 -34.23 -2.12
C THR A 782 18.97 -33.84 -0.71
N ARG A 783 19.06 -32.53 -0.39
CA ARG A 783 19.42 -32.04 0.96
C ARG A 783 18.43 -32.50 2.02
N LEU A 784 17.14 -32.47 1.70
CA LEU A 784 16.08 -32.94 2.58
C LEU A 784 16.25 -34.42 2.89
N LEU A 785 16.44 -35.27 1.88
CA LEU A 785 16.65 -36.71 2.07
C LEU A 785 17.94 -37.00 2.84
N GLU A 786 19.02 -36.25 2.59
CA GLU A 786 20.28 -36.37 3.34
C GLU A 786 20.11 -36.01 4.82
N SER A 787 19.44 -34.89 5.12
CA SER A 787 19.13 -34.47 6.48
C SER A 787 18.29 -35.52 7.22
N LEU A 788 17.29 -36.10 6.56
CA LEU A 788 16.43 -37.14 7.14
C LEU A 788 17.17 -38.48 7.32
N LEU A 789 18.02 -38.88 6.37
CA LEU A 789 18.86 -40.07 6.48
C LEU A 789 19.87 -39.94 7.62
N ALA A 790 20.54 -38.79 7.76
CA ALA A 790 21.48 -38.55 8.85
C ALA A 790 20.79 -38.72 10.22
N ARG A 791 19.56 -38.21 10.35
CA ARG A 791 18.73 -38.40 11.55
C ARG A 791 18.38 -39.87 11.79
N ALA A 792 17.94 -40.59 10.75
CA ALA A 792 17.62 -42.02 10.86
C ALA A 792 18.83 -42.89 11.25
N SER A 793 20.03 -42.55 10.79
CA SER A 793 21.27 -43.25 11.15
C SER A 793 21.70 -42.98 12.60
N THR A 794 21.44 -41.79 13.15
CA THR A 794 21.72 -41.52 14.58
C THR A 794 20.85 -42.32 15.55
N THR A 795 19.67 -42.78 15.09
CA THR A 795 18.78 -43.61 15.90
C THR A 795 19.15 -45.10 15.98
N SER A 796 20.04 -45.63 15.12
CA SER A 796 20.40 -47.06 15.11
C SER A 796 21.59 -47.44 16.01
N SER A 797 22.34 -46.46 16.56
CA SER A 797 23.58 -46.69 17.32
C SER A 797 23.46 -46.57 18.85
N CYS A 798 22.27 -46.37 19.41
CA CYS A 798 22.10 -46.20 20.87
C CYS A 798 21.23 -47.29 21.50
N SER A 799 21.74 -48.52 21.59
CA SER A 799 21.26 -49.53 22.54
C SER A 799 22.00 -49.43 23.89
N SER A 800 21.94 -48.26 24.51
CA SER A 800 22.06 -48.17 25.97
C SER A 800 21.24 -46.97 26.39
N SER A 801 20.29 -47.17 27.30
CA SER A 801 19.54 -46.06 27.90
C SER A 801 20.54 -45.06 28.47
N PRO A 802 20.59 -43.80 27.97
CA PRO A 802 21.22 -42.75 28.75
C PRO A 802 20.28 -42.40 29.91
N PRO A 803 20.79 -41.94 31.05
CA PRO A 803 19.93 -41.31 32.04
C PRO A 803 19.21 -40.13 31.36
N PRO A 804 17.99 -39.76 31.79
CA PRO A 804 17.23 -38.71 31.13
C PRO A 804 18.07 -37.43 31.08
N ILE A 805 18.45 -37.00 29.88
CA ILE A 805 19.14 -35.73 29.68
C ILE A 805 18.18 -34.64 30.16
N PRO A 806 18.56 -33.80 31.14
CA PRO A 806 17.71 -32.74 31.65
C PRO A 806 17.30 -31.82 30.49
N ALA A 807 16.00 -31.56 30.39
CA ALA A 807 15.45 -30.60 29.43
C ALA A 807 15.94 -29.17 29.70
N LEU A 808 16.29 -28.87 30.96
CA LEU A 808 16.83 -27.60 31.39
C LEU A 808 17.82 -27.79 32.54
N VAL A 809 19.04 -27.30 32.38
CA VAL A 809 20.01 -27.15 33.47
C VAL A 809 20.16 -25.67 33.77
N VAL A 810 19.84 -25.23 34.98
CA VAL A 810 19.98 -23.83 35.38
C VAL A 810 21.27 -23.67 36.18
N GLY A 811 22.16 -22.81 35.72
CA GLY A 811 23.40 -22.46 36.42
C GLY A 811 23.14 -21.72 37.73
N PRO A 812 24.15 -21.56 38.60
CA PRO A 812 24.02 -20.85 39.86
C PRO A 812 23.43 -19.45 39.67
N GLU A 813 22.41 -19.10 40.48
CA GLU A 813 21.64 -17.84 40.38
C GLU A 813 21.00 -17.60 38.99
N ALA A 814 20.79 -18.65 38.19
CA ALA A 814 20.36 -18.57 36.79
C ALA A 814 21.26 -17.65 35.93
N ARG A 815 22.56 -17.56 36.24
CA ARG A 815 23.52 -16.79 35.41
C ARG A 815 23.71 -17.36 34.01
N TRP A 816 23.35 -18.62 33.83
CA TRP A 816 23.22 -19.28 32.54
C TRP A 816 22.17 -20.38 32.67
N PHE A 817 21.68 -20.88 31.55
CA PHE A 817 20.94 -22.14 31.50
C PHE A 817 21.30 -22.92 30.24
N GLY A 818 21.27 -24.25 30.32
CA GLY A 818 21.50 -25.18 29.22
C GLY A 818 20.21 -25.91 28.85
N LEU A 819 19.96 -26.09 27.57
CA LEU A 819 18.83 -26.85 27.04
C LEU A 819 19.29 -28.21 26.49
N ARG A 820 18.33 -29.07 26.15
CA ARG A 820 18.50 -30.46 25.63
C ARG A 820 19.61 -30.63 24.57
N ASP A 821 19.94 -29.58 23.82
CA ASP A 821 20.86 -29.61 22.68
C ASP A 821 22.29 -29.08 23.01
N SER A 822 22.68 -29.07 24.28
CA SER A 822 23.99 -28.55 24.76
C SER A 822 24.21 -27.05 24.58
N THR A 823 23.19 -26.29 24.18
CA THR A 823 23.26 -24.83 24.03
C THR A 823 23.24 -24.14 25.39
N VAL A 824 24.35 -23.51 25.80
CA VAL A 824 24.45 -22.75 27.05
C VAL A 824 24.13 -21.27 26.77
N VAL A 825 23.02 -20.79 27.34
CA VAL A 825 22.59 -19.39 27.24
C VAL A 825 23.03 -18.63 28.49
N HIS A 826 23.97 -17.70 28.34
CA HIS A 826 24.42 -16.84 29.44
C HIS A 826 23.50 -15.62 29.64
N LEU A 827 23.14 -15.33 30.90
CA LEU A 827 22.29 -14.20 31.31
C LEU A 827 23.02 -13.13 32.16
N PRO A 828 24.21 -12.61 31.76
CA PRO A 828 25.02 -11.76 32.65
C PRO A 828 24.45 -10.35 32.88
N ARG A 829 23.67 -9.80 31.93
CA ARG A 829 23.25 -8.38 31.94
C ARG A 829 21.84 -8.09 32.47
N SER A 830 20.98 -9.09 32.65
CA SER A 830 19.58 -8.87 33.05
C SER A 830 19.25 -9.51 34.39
N ARG A 831 19.32 -8.70 35.46
CA ARG A 831 19.02 -9.15 36.83
C ARG A 831 17.61 -9.74 36.96
N ALA A 832 16.61 -9.12 36.34
CA ALA A 832 15.23 -9.58 36.41
C ALA A 832 15.00 -10.92 35.70
N LEU A 833 15.62 -11.16 34.53
CA LEU A 833 15.51 -12.46 33.83
C LEU A 833 16.08 -13.59 34.67
N ARG A 834 17.24 -13.36 35.31
CA ARG A 834 17.87 -14.34 36.21
C ARG A 834 16.96 -14.67 37.38
N LEU A 835 16.46 -13.65 38.09
CA LEU A 835 15.65 -13.85 39.28
C LEU A 835 14.33 -14.57 38.97
N VAL A 836 13.66 -14.20 37.88
CA VAL A 836 12.41 -14.85 37.44
C VAL A 836 12.67 -16.31 37.04
N LEU A 837 13.71 -16.58 36.24
CA LEU A 837 14.06 -17.95 35.84
C LEU A 837 14.47 -18.80 37.05
N PHE A 838 15.24 -18.22 37.97
CA PHE A 838 15.69 -18.89 39.18
C PHE A 838 14.51 -19.27 40.10
N ALA A 839 13.55 -18.37 40.28
CA ALA A 839 12.33 -18.65 41.04
C ALA A 839 11.50 -19.78 40.42
N LEU A 840 11.33 -19.76 39.09
CA LEU A 840 10.61 -20.81 38.34
C LEU A 840 11.31 -22.18 38.46
N ALA A 841 12.64 -22.21 38.32
CA ALA A 841 13.43 -23.43 38.44
C ALA A 841 13.39 -24.02 39.86
N ARG A 842 13.59 -23.19 40.89
CA ARG A 842 13.50 -23.65 42.29
C ARG A 842 12.10 -24.14 42.65
N ASN A 843 11.06 -23.44 42.21
CA ASN A 843 9.70 -23.89 42.44
C ASN A 843 9.42 -25.23 41.75
N ARG A 844 9.94 -25.45 40.54
CA ARG A 844 9.84 -26.74 39.83
C ARG A 844 10.57 -27.88 40.55
N ILE A 845 11.70 -27.60 41.21
CA ILE A 845 12.49 -28.58 41.97
C ILE A 845 11.81 -28.92 43.30
N HIS A 846 11.34 -27.93 44.05
CA HIS A 846 10.77 -28.14 45.38
C HIS A 846 9.27 -28.47 45.39
N ARG A 847 8.52 -28.03 44.38
CA ARG A 847 7.06 -28.20 44.24
C ARG A 847 6.67 -28.48 42.77
N PRO A 848 6.97 -29.68 42.26
CA PRO A 848 6.70 -30.03 40.86
C PRO A 848 5.20 -29.89 40.53
N GLY A 849 4.88 -29.20 39.44
CA GLY A 849 3.49 -28.99 38.98
C GLY A 849 2.75 -27.81 39.59
N ALA A 850 3.29 -27.15 40.63
CA ALA A 850 2.68 -25.95 41.20
C ALA A 850 3.06 -24.70 40.38
N ALA A 851 2.08 -23.87 40.02
CA ALA A 851 2.33 -22.59 39.37
C ALA A 851 2.75 -21.51 40.39
N LEU A 852 3.63 -20.60 39.96
CA LEU A 852 3.89 -19.35 40.67
C LEU A 852 2.93 -18.27 40.14
N SER A 853 2.18 -17.67 41.06
CA SER A 853 1.29 -16.55 40.71
C SER A 853 2.08 -15.36 40.17
N THR A 854 1.41 -14.52 39.37
CA THR A 854 1.96 -13.25 38.84
C THR A 854 2.57 -12.39 39.96
N GLN A 855 1.91 -12.33 41.12
CA GLN A 855 2.36 -11.52 42.25
C GLN A 855 3.65 -12.08 42.88
N GLN A 856 3.78 -13.40 42.99
CA GLN A 856 5.00 -14.04 43.48
C GLN A 856 6.18 -13.79 42.53
N LEU A 857 6.00 -13.95 41.22
CA LEU A 857 7.06 -13.70 40.25
C LEU A 857 7.50 -12.24 40.17
N ILE A 858 6.58 -11.30 40.43
CA ILE A 858 6.93 -9.88 40.53
C ILE A 858 7.81 -9.62 41.75
N VAL A 859 7.46 -10.20 42.91
CA VAL A 859 8.24 -10.03 44.16
C VAL A 859 9.64 -10.64 44.00
N GLU A 860 9.74 -11.82 43.38
CA GLU A 860 11.01 -12.50 43.13
C GLU A 860 11.86 -11.78 42.06
N GLY A 861 11.24 -11.30 40.97
CA GLY A 861 11.92 -10.66 39.85
C GLY A 861 12.47 -9.26 40.15
N TRP A 862 11.81 -8.52 41.05
CA TRP A 862 12.14 -7.13 41.43
C TRP A 862 12.08 -6.94 42.95
N PRO A 863 12.94 -7.61 43.73
CA PRO A 863 12.87 -7.61 45.19
C PRO A 863 13.10 -6.19 45.73
N GLY A 864 12.13 -5.69 46.50
CA GLY A 864 12.19 -4.38 47.17
C GLY A 864 11.81 -3.17 46.30
N GLU A 865 11.49 -3.34 45.01
CA GLU A 865 11.02 -2.23 44.17
C GLU A 865 9.51 -1.95 44.40
N ARG A 866 9.15 -0.68 44.61
CA ARG A 866 7.74 -0.24 44.63
C ARG A 866 7.29 0.09 43.20
N ILE A 867 6.68 -0.88 42.53
CA ILE A 867 6.22 -0.74 41.13
C ILE A 867 4.68 -0.70 41.10
N HIS A 868 4.10 0.19 40.29
CA HIS A 868 2.66 0.22 40.07
C HIS A 868 2.16 -1.10 39.45
N PRO A 869 1.01 -1.68 39.88
CA PRO A 869 0.58 -3.03 39.48
C PRO A 869 0.54 -3.29 37.97
N LYS A 870 0.00 -2.34 37.18
CA LYS A 870 -0.03 -2.46 35.71
C LYS A 870 1.37 -2.48 35.07
N ALA A 871 2.31 -1.70 35.61
CA ALA A 871 3.68 -1.66 35.11
C ALA A 871 4.45 -2.93 35.50
N ALA A 872 4.19 -3.47 36.69
CA ALA A 872 4.77 -4.74 37.14
C ALA A 872 4.30 -5.93 36.29
N ALA A 873 3.01 -5.98 35.94
CA ALA A 873 2.46 -7.00 35.05
C ALA A 873 3.08 -6.94 33.65
N ASN A 874 3.21 -5.74 33.07
CA ASN A 874 3.88 -5.57 31.77
C ASN A 874 5.36 -5.96 31.81
N ARG A 875 6.09 -5.61 32.88
CA ARG A 875 7.50 -6.01 33.05
C ARG A 875 7.64 -7.53 33.16
N LEU A 876 6.76 -8.19 33.91
CA LEU A 876 6.74 -9.65 34.00
C LEU A 876 6.43 -10.28 32.64
N TYR A 877 5.42 -9.78 31.91
CA TYR A 877 5.09 -10.26 30.58
C TYR A 877 6.28 -10.16 29.61
N VAL A 878 6.94 -9.01 29.55
CA VAL A 878 8.13 -8.82 28.70
C VAL A 878 9.28 -9.74 29.11
N THR A 879 9.47 -9.95 30.41
CA THR A 879 10.51 -10.84 30.96
C THR A 879 10.26 -12.30 30.55
N LEU A 880 9.02 -12.79 30.72
CA LEU A 880 8.62 -14.14 30.33
C LEU A 880 8.69 -14.33 28.81
N THR A 881 8.23 -13.36 28.02
CA THR A 881 8.35 -13.39 26.54
C THR A 881 9.80 -13.47 26.10
N LYS A 882 10.70 -12.76 26.79
CA LYS A 882 12.14 -12.83 26.50
C LYS A 882 12.75 -14.17 26.91
N LEU A 883 12.35 -14.76 28.04
CA LEU A 883 12.76 -16.13 28.42
C LEU A 883 12.30 -17.15 27.37
N ARG A 884 11.09 -17.03 26.84
CA ARG A 884 10.58 -17.90 25.75
C ARG A 884 11.41 -17.79 24.49
N ARG A 885 11.73 -16.56 24.06
CA ARG A 885 12.61 -16.30 22.90
C ARG A 885 14.04 -16.79 23.08
N LEU A 886 14.49 -16.95 24.33
CA LEU A 886 15.79 -17.52 24.66
C LEU A 886 15.77 -19.06 24.72
N GLY A 887 14.70 -19.71 24.27
CA GLY A 887 14.59 -21.16 24.14
C GLY A 887 13.75 -21.85 25.23
N LEU A 888 13.07 -21.09 26.10
CA LEU A 888 12.17 -21.67 27.13
C LEU A 888 10.70 -21.71 26.69
N ALA A 889 10.39 -21.54 25.40
CA ALA A 889 9.01 -21.51 24.91
C ALA A 889 8.23 -22.80 25.24
N ASP A 890 8.87 -23.94 25.02
CA ASP A 890 8.22 -25.26 25.18
C ASP A 890 8.18 -25.75 26.64
N ILE A 891 8.99 -25.14 27.50
CA ILE A 891 9.09 -25.50 28.92
C ILE A 891 8.27 -24.53 29.79
N LEU A 892 8.18 -23.24 29.43
CA LEU A 892 7.53 -22.21 30.25
C LEU A 892 6.03 -22.06 29.92
N GLN A 893 5.21 -22.73 30.71
CA GLN A 893 3.76 -22.75 30.56
C GLN A 893 3.06 -21.61 31.31
N SER A 894 1.98 -21.10 30.72
CA SER A 894 1.04 -20.17 31.34
C SER A 894 -0.26 -20.90 31.69
N ARG A 895 -0.72 -20.74 32.91
CA ARG A 895 -2.00 -21.27 33.42
C ARG A 895 -2.80 -20.15 34.06
N ASP A 896 -4.08 -20.40 34.29
CA ASP A 896 -4.99 -19.43 34.93
C ASP A 896 -4.53 -19.02 36.34
N ASP A 897 -3.79 -19.89 37.03
CA ASP A 897 -3.25 -19.69 38.37
C ASP A 897 -1.80 -19.18 38.41
N GLY A 898 -1.13 -19.01 37.25
CA GLY A 898 0.22 -18.45 37.17
C GLY A 898 1.11 -19.04 36.07
N PHE A 899 2.41 -19.14 36.35
CA PHE A 899 3.40 -19.67 35.41
C PHE A 899 4.21 -20.78 36.06
N LEU A 900 4.56 -21.81 35.27
CA LEU A 900 5.41 -22.90 35.72
C LEU A 900 6.33 -23.39 34.60
N LEU A 901 7.38 -24.10 34.98
CA LEU A 901 8.12 -24.96 34.06
C LEU A 901 7.40 -26.31 33.98
N ASP A 902 7.23 -26.83 32.77
CA ASP A 902 6.49 -28.06 32.48
C ASP A 902 6.97 -29.23 33.37
N PRO A 903 6.06 -29.91 34.10
CA PRO A 903 6.39 -31.09 34.89
C PRO A 903 6.97 -32.25 34.08
N ASN A 904 6.67 -32.35 32.80
CA ASN A 904 7.17 -33.43 31.93
C ASN A 904 8.63 -33.23 31.50
N HIS A 905 9.17 -32.04 31.73
CA HIS A 905 10.56 -31.70 31.43
C HIS A 905 11.42 -31.81 32.70
N LEU A 906 12.54 -32.55 32.62
CA LEU A 906 13.48 -32.69 33.73
C LEU A 906 14.31 -31.39 33.89
N VAL A 907 14.18 -30.73 35.04
CA VAL A 907 14.91 -29.49 35.37
C VAL A 907 15.90 -29.76 36.50
N LEU A 908 17.17 -29.39 36.30
CA LEU A 908 18.23 -29.51 37.31
C LEU A 908 18.84 -28.14 37.60
N GLU A 909 19.23 -27.93 38.86
CA GLU A 909 20.09 -26.80 39.25
C GLU A 909 21.55 -27.30 39.31
N ALA A 910 22.44 -26.64 38.58
CA ALA A 910 23.85 -27.02 38.55
C ALA A 910 24.52 -26.70 39.90
N ALA A 911 25.25 -27.66 40.46
CA ALA A 911 26.06 -27.43 41.66
C ALA A 911 27.10 -26.32 41.42
N PRO A 912 27.51 -25.55 42.45
CA PRO A 912 28.37 -24.37 42.29
C PRO A 912 29.80 -24.60 41.77
N GLN A 913 30.13 -25.78 41.23
CA GLN A 913 31.42 -26.08 40.61
C GLN A 913 31.26 -27.06 39.43
N HIS A 914 31.12 -26.55 38.21
CA HIS A 914 31.67 -27.15 36.99
C HIS A 914 31.58 -26.15 35.81
N HIS A 915 32.74 -25.64 35.40
CA HIS A 915 32.94 -25.04 34.10
C HIS A 915 32.75 -26.10 33.02
N VAL A 916 31.83 -25.89 32.08
CA VAL A 916 31.82 -26.66 30.82
C VAL A 916 33.00 -26.17 30.00
N ALA A 917 34.01 -27.03 29.86
CA ALA A 917 35.15 -26.84 29.00
C ALA A 917 34.70 -26.88 27.53
N THR A 918 35.23 -25.96 26.75
CA THR A 918 35.14 -25.85 25.29
C THR A 918 35.70 -27.09 24.61
N ALA A 919 34.94 -27.70 23.69
CA ALA A 919 35.46 -28.70 22.76
C ALA A 919 36.13 -28.01 21.56
N ALA A 920 37.45 -28.04 21.55
CA ALA A 920 38.29 -28.02 20.36
C ALA A 920 39.30 -29.16 20.58
N ASP A 921 39.00 -30.32 19.99
CA ASP A 921 39.92 -31.35 19.47
C ASP A 921 39.11 -32.44 18.78
#